data_AF-A0A0D2CC24-F1
#
_entry.id   AF-A0A0D2CC24-F1
#
_cell.length_a   1.000
_cell.length_b   1.000
_cell.length_c   1.000
_cell.angle_alpha   90.00
_cell.angle_beta   90.00
_cell.angle_gamma   90.00
#
_symmetry.space_group_name_H-M   'P 1'
#
loop_
_entity.id
_entity.type
_entity.pdbx_description
1 polymer ?
#
loop_
_entity_poly.entity_id
_entity_poly.type
_entity_poly.pdbx_seq_one_letter_code
_entity_poly.pdbx_strand_id
1 'polypeptide(L)'
;MQLMNAGPEGSAMEKTGGPLSQRTQSSPEWCNQKIFQKNRLPPRSYFIPDTSICLNGKWMFAYSSSPQEAPDGRVISTRPATEPETTHDTWAVIDVPGHWQLQGYGRPHYTNIVYPFPVCPPYVPTENPTGTYHRSFRVPSAWDESSQIRLRFDGVDSAFYLWVNGTQIGYSQGSRNPAEFDVTKLVLRDKPNYVVVQVLQWCSGSYIEDQDQWWLSGIFRDVHLVAFPDRARIDDFFARTILDENYENAKLDIELDLALMDNSFISLELKDKEGNIVHRDERIEVPVKTTRCDHSIKVDNPHKWTAETPYLYQLEASLFLDHGGSNPIQTIRHHVGFRAVELRNGNICVNGKRILFRGSNRHDNHPRVGRAISLDWVRRDLQQMKAHNINAVRCSHYPSHPSLPGLCDELGLWVIDEADLECHGFDAAVAANLNLEGLSYDEKVARTSKDAASYTSDNPDWESAYLDRMHQLVERDKNHPSVIIWSLGNEAFYGRNHVAMSKWAKQRDPGRLIHYEPDGQAHATDMVSHMYTSPADLKKEAEAEGDKFTKPIILCEYAHAMGNGPGLLQTYQDLFHTHRRLQGGFIWEWANHGLWKEDPDGKKYYAYGGDFGDVPNDRTFVMDGLCHSDHTPTRGLVELKKAFEPIAARLDGDELVLHNHYDFAGLEHVRAEFTVQSLGQESRLLSAGVLILPSIRPGKEGRVQLPQDEVLKFRNNDSDNCWLLVTFRQREDKPWAQAGHTVAWYQTQLSKARTGSPVQHQIPDSAAKSSSPSSLSLATSPLAFTITTPSTTIKFDRTRGHISSFTHNNHPVLLDTRVASHNPASRSPLFALDFWRPPTDNDAAWQTGQWKRYGLHLMTSRLKSVAAYTDANSTSRTADSVMTKAAMITIRAEHALAPPSLAWHFDVTTTYTFHTAQHSSSSSSNNVPNSRVVMKIHTHMRPRGTFPPNLPRIGHNIQLSPSYTHVKWFGRGPLESYNDKYLSQSAGIWSNSIVDMQQRYDVPQENGNRSDVRWCCVSASKPHDSKKDSDPSAGEDGGDYGAGDPPKKQSPPSSPVPVLRASYTPGPDATDRPTMQFSTQLYDAYTVETAAHPCDLLERGKRRKGALWRVDADVAGVGTAACGPGTEEKDQVLTREREWTLTLEVL
;
A
#
# COMPACT_ATOMS: atom_id res chain seq x y z
N MET A 1 57.99 -32.25 2.99
CA MET A 1 58.54 -33.61 2.84
C MET A 1 58.21 -34.09 1.43
N GLN A 2 59.27 -34.39 0.67
CA GLN A 2 59.46 -35.09 -0.62
C GLN A 2 58.26 -35.24 -1.59
N LEU A 3 58.23 -34.70 -2.82
CA LEU A 3 59.14 -34.73 -4.00
C LEU A 3 58.98 -35.96 -4.93
N MET A 4 58.91 -35.62 -6.23
CA MET A 4 59.62 -36.22 -7.39
C MET A 4 58.94 -37.34 -8.23
N ASN A 5 58.60 -37.01 -9.49
CA ASN A 5 59.39 -37.23 -10.74
C ASN A 5 58.43 -37.31 -11.94
N ALA A 6 58.47 -36.48 -13.00
CA ALA A 6 59.53 -36.16 -13.96
C ALA A 6 59.89 -37.33 -14.90
N GLY A 7 59.72 -37.14 -16.22
CA GLY A 7 60.32 -38.03 -17.22
C GLY A 7 59.67 -38.00 -18.62
N PRO A 8 60.27 -37.32 -19.62
CA PRO A 8 59.72 -37.05 -20.95
C PRO A 8 60.39 -37.90 -22.06
N GLU A 9 59.87 -37.85 -23.30
CA GLU A 9 60.71 -37.95 -24.52
C GLU A 9 59.94 -37.57 -25.80
N GLY A 10 60.49 -36.60 -26.55
CA GLY A 10 60.88 -36.85 -27.94
C GLY A 10 59.98 -36.42 -29.11
N SER A 11 60.23 -35.21 -29.63
CA SER A 11 60.55 -34.95 -31.05
C SER A 11 59.46 -34.98 -32.15
N ALA A 12 59.01 -33.76 -32.50
CA ALA A 12 58.95 -33.14 -33.84
C ALA A 12 58.28 -33.86 -35.04
N MET A 13 57.24 -33.23 -35.59
CA MET A 13 57.08 -33.07 -37.05
C MET A 13 56.24 -31.82 -37.39
N GLU A 14 56.60 -31.21 -38.52
CA GLU A 14 56.22 -29.88 -39.00
C GLU A 14 54.73 -29.67 -39.30
N LYS A 15 54.34 -28.41 -39.15
CA LYS A 15 53.11 -27.77 -39.61
C LYS A 15 52.92 -27.94 -41.12
N THR A 16 51.78 -28.48 -41.54
CA THR A 16 51.08 -28.02 -42.76
C THR A 16 49.58 -27.98 -42.49
N GLY A 17 48.95 -26.84 -42.78
CA GLY A 17 47.53 -26.58 -42.53
C GLY A 17 47.33 -25.29 -41.73
N GLY A 18 47.20 -24.16 -42.43
CA GLY A 18 47.04 -22.84 -41.82
C GLY A 18 45.80 -22.74 -40.92
N PRO A 19 45.77 -21.78 -39.97
CA PRO A 19 44.58 -21.53 -39.18
C PRO A 19 43.48 -21.07 -40.14
N LEU A 20 42.43 -21.88 -40.27
CA LEU A 20 41.10 -21.34 -40.53
C LEU A 20 40.90 -20.25 -39.48
N SER A 21 41.00 -18.99 -39.89
CA SER A 21 40.59 -17.87 -39.06
C SER A 21 39.10 -18.07 -38.79
N GLN A 22 38.78 -18.75 -37.70
CA GLN A 22 37.47 -18.66 -37.09
C GLN A 22 37.29 -17.18 -36.82
N ARG A 23 36.49 -16.52 -37.67
CA ARG A 23 35.93 -15.21 -37.36
C ARG A 23 35.30 -15.38 -35.98
N THR A 24 35.92 -14.81 -34.95
CA THR A 24 35.21 -14.49 -33.73
C THR A 24 33.99 -13.70 -34.16
N GLN A 25 32.81 -14.33 -34.09
CA GLN A 25 31.55 -13.64 -34.29
C GLN A 25 31.54 -12.48 -33.30
N SER A 26 31.47 -11.25 -33.80
CA SER A 26 31.35 -10.07 -32.95
C SER A 26 30.13 -10.25 -32.05
N SER A 27 30.26 -10.01 -30.74
CA SER A 27 29.12 -10.04 -29.81
C SER A 27 27.99 -9.13 -30.32
N PRO A 28 26.73 -9.61 -30.30
CA PRO A 28 25.61 -8.80 -30.76
C PRO A 28 25.41 -7.55 -29.90
N GLU A 29 24.75 -6.52 -30.43
CA GLU A 29 24.55 -5.25 -29.72
C GLU A 29 23.85 -5.43 -28.35
N TRP A 30 22.88 -6.35 -28.26
CA TRP A 30 22.16 -6.64 -27.01
C TRP A 30 22.98 -7.39 -25.96
N CYS A 31 24.22 -7.79 -26.26
CA CYS A 31 25.18 -8.34 -25.29
C CYS A 31 26.42 -7.43 -25.16
N ASN A 32 26.27 -6.12 -25.38
CA ASN A 32 27.36 -5.16 -25.31
C ASN A 32 26.92 -3.90 -24.55
N GLN A 33 27.37 -3.77 -23.31
CA GLN A 33 27.07 -2.64 -22.42
C GLN A 33 27.52 -1.27 -22.95
N LYS A 34 28.44 -1.24 -23.93
CA LYS A 34 28.88 0.00 -24.60
C LYS A 34 27.98 0.40 -25.76
N ILE A 35 27.07 -0.48 -26.20
CA ILE A 35 26.14 -0.24 -27.31
C ILE A 35 24.71 -0.39 -26.79
N PHE A 36 24.19 0.68 -26.20
CA PHE A 36 22.79 0.77 -25.75
C PHE A 36 21.90 1.53 -26.75
N GLN A 37 22.48 2.12 -27.80
CA GLN A 37 21.73 2.79 -28.85
C GLN A 37 22.49 2.81 -30.19
N LYS A 38 21.76 2.90 -31.31
CA LYS A 38 22.26 3.23 -32.65
C LYS A 38 21.25 4.12 -33.37
N ASN A 39 21.70 5.27 -33.87
CA ASN A 39 20.88 6.25 -34.61
C ASN A 39 19.65 6.76 -33.84
N ARG A 40 19.60 6.59 -32.51
CA ARG A 40 18.62 7.24 -31.63
C ARG A 40 18.98 8.72 -31.52
N LEU A 41 17.99 9.59 -31.70
CA LEU A 41 18.14 11.03 -31.55
C LEU A 41 18.34 11.40 -30.06
N PRO A 42 18.96 12.55 -29.77
CA PRO A 42 19.12 13.03 -28.39
C PRO A 42 17.77 13.14 -27.66
N PRO A 43 17.74 12.90 -26.33
CA PRO A 43 16.55 13.14 -25.54
C PRO A 43 16.19 14.64 -25.54
N ARG A 44 14.89 14.91 -25.42
CA ARG A 44 14.32 16.27 -25.38
C ARG A 44 13.14 16.28 -24.41
N SER A 45 12.70 17.46 -24.01
CA SER A 45 11.52 17.62 -23.17
C SER A 45 10.28 17.02 -23.81
N TYR A 46 9.42 16.44 -22.97
CA TYR A 46 8.24 15.72 -23.44
C TYR A 46 7.20 16.69 -24.00
N PHE A 47 7.08 16.73 -25.32
CA PHE A 47 5.94 17.31 -26.02
C PHE A 47 5.71 16.56 -27.34
N ILE A 48 4.45 16.35 -27.68
CA ILE A 48 4.03 15.75 -28.95
C ILE A 48 3.40 16.87 -29.79
N PRO A 49 3.96 17.21 -30.97
CA PRO A 49 3.42 18.29 -31.79
C PRO A 49 2.04 17.94 -32.36
N ASP A 50 1.25 18.96 -32.69
CA ASP A 50 -0.07 18.78 -33.35
C ASP A 50 0.07 18.02 -34.68
N THR A 51 1.22 18.14 -35.34
CA THR A 51 1.64 17.35 -36.50
C THR A 51 2.15 15.97 -36.09
N SER A 52 1.30 15.18 -35.44
CA SER A 52 1.60 13.81 -35.03
C SER A 52 0.45 12.84 -35.31
N ILE A 53 0.77 11.55 -35.40
CA ILE A 53 -0.19 10.46 -35.46
C ILE A 53 0.19 9.43 -34.42
N CYS A 54 -0.76 9.07 -33.57
CA CYS A 54 -0.64 7.92 -32.69
C CYS A 54 -0.70 6.61 -33.50
N LEU A 55 0.34 5.79 -33.37
CA LEU A 55 0.45 4.46 -33.96
C LEU A 55 0.09 3.34 -32.97
N ASN A 56 -0.67 3.65 -31.91
CA ASN A 56 -1.26 2.64 -31.03
C ASN A 56 -2.39 1.87 -31.74
N GLY A 57 -2.82 0.75 -31.16
CA GLY A 57 -3.87 -0.13 -31.64
C GLY A 57 -3.33 -1.50 -32.05
N LYS A 58 -3.97 -2.11 -33.05
CA LYS A 58 -3.64 -3.47 -33.50
C LYS A 58 -2.39 -3.47 -34.40
N TRP A 59 -1.42 -4.31 -34.05
CA TRP A 59 -0.23 -4.60 -34.86
C TRP A 59 -0.20 -6.09 -35.21
N MET A 60 0.45 -6.43 -36.32
CA MET A 60 0.77 -7.83 -36.61
C MET A 60 1.97 -8.23 -35.75
N PHE A 61 1.96 -9.45 -35.22
CA PHE A 61 2.93 -9.93 -34.24
C PHE A 61 3.35 -11.37 -34.53
N ALA A 62 4.64 -11.64 -34.43
CA ALA A 62 5.21 -12.99 -34.45
C ALA A 62 6.10 -13.17 -33.20
N TYR A 63 5.99 -14.32 -32.54
CA TYR A 63 6.76 -14.65 -31.34
C TYR A 63 7.72 -15.80 -31.63
N SER A 64 9.02 -15.57 -31.37
CA SER A 64 10.09 -16.54 -31.58
C SER A 64 10.87 -16.82 -30.30
N SER A 65 11.40 -18.03 -30.16
CA SER A 65 12.20 -18.46 -29.00
C SER A 65 13.54 -17.73 -28.87
N SER A 66 14.07 -17.27 -30.01
CA SER A 66 15.36 -16.60 -30.09
C SER A 66 15.36 -15.52 -31.18
N PRO A 67 16.29 -14.55 -31.14
CA PRO A 67 16.41 -13.52 -32.18
C PRO A 67 16.78 -14.12 -33.55
N GLN A 68 17.48 -15.26 -33.58
CA GLN A 68 17.89 -15.94 -34.80
C GLN A 68 16.72 -16.65 -35.50
N GLU A 69 15.68 -16.99 -34.75
CA GLU A 69 14.44 -17.59 -35.26
C GLU A 69 13.36 -16.55 -35.57
N ALA A 70 13.61 -15.27 -35.28
CA ALA A 70 12.67 -14.20 -35.59
C ALA A 70 12.65 -13.90 -37.10
N PRO A 71 11.48 -13.53 -37.67
CA PRO A 71 11.38 -13.14 -39.07
C PRO A 71 12.39 -12.04 -39.46
N ASP A 72 13.03 -12.14 -40.63
CA ASP A 72 14.05 -11.16 -41.04
C ASP A 72 13.43 -9.77 -41.28
N GLY A 73 13.63 -8.87 -40.32
CA GLY A 73 13.10 -7.51 -40.33
C GLY A 73 13.43 -6.72 -41.60
N ARG A 74 14.52 -7.04 -42.29
CA ARG A 74 14.89 -6.41 -43.57
C ARG A 74 13.96 -6.84 -44.70
N VAL A 75 13.53 -8.09 -44.73
CA VAL A 75 12.68 -8.62 -45.80
C VAL A 75 11.23 -8.26 -45.51
N ILE A 76 10.73 -8.55 -44.31
CA ILE A 76 9.31 -8.34 -43.97
C ILE A 76 8.90 -6.86 -43.96
N SER A 77 9.81 -5.92 -43.65
CA SER A 77 9.51 -4.49 -43.69
C SER A 77 9.35 -3.90 -45.11
N THR A 78 9.37 -4.71 -46.17
CA THR A 78 9.15 -4.25 -47.56
C THR A 78 7.74 -4.50 -48.09
N ARG A 79 6.91 -5.22 -47.32
CA ARG A 79 5.61 -5.74 -47.79
C ARG A 79 4.59 -5.84 -46.64
N PRO A 80 3.29 -6.08 -46.93
CA PRO A 80 2.31 -6.37 -45.89
C PRO A 80 2.63 -7.69 -45.17
N ALA A 81 2.35 -7.74 -43.87
CA ALA A 81 2.59 -8.92 -43.02
C ALA A 81 1.75 -10.17 -43.37
N THR A 82 0.84 -10.10 -44.35
CA THR A 82 -0.01 -11.23 -44.77
C THR A 82 0.67 -12.19 -45.75
N GLU A 83 1.89 -11.91 -46.20
CA GLU A 83 2.63 -12.79 -47.10
C GLU A 83 3.60 -13.68 -46.31
N PRO A 84 3.32 -14.97 -46.09
CA PRO A 84 4.23 -15.86 -45.35
C PRO A 84 5.56 -16.00 -46.10
N GLU A 85 6.70 -15.83 -45.41
CA GLU A 85 8.02 -16.09 -46.00
C GLU A 85 8.34 -17.59 -45.96
N THR A 86 7.92 -18.26 -44.87
CA THR A 86 8.11 -19.69 -44.64
C THR A 86 6.89 -20.33 -43.95
N THR A 87 6.88 -21.66 -43.83
CA THR A 87 5.82 -22.41 -43.12
C THR A 87 5.82 -22.23 -41.59
N HIS A 88 6.78 -21.47 -41.03
CA HIS A 88 6.96 -21.29 -39.59
C HIS A 88 6.57 -19.89 -39.07
N ASP A 89 6.20 -18.96 -39.96
CA ASP A 89 5.82 -17.58 -39.62
C ASP A 89 4.32 -17.49 -39.26
N THR A 90 3.92 -17.93 -38.07
CA THR A 90 2.55 -17.70 -37.59
C THR A 90 2.41 -16.28 -37.06
N TRP A 91 1.90 -15.38 -37.92
CA TRP A 91 1.51 -14.03 -37.55
C TRP A 91 0.15 -14.00 -36.87
N ALA A 92 0.07 -13.25 -35.77
CA ALA A 92 -1.15 -12.97 -35.03
C ALA A 92 -1.34 -11.45 -34.90
N VAL A 93 -2.43 -11.03 -34.27
CA VAL A 93 -2.69 -9.63 -33.96
C VAL A 93 -2.42 -9.39 -32.47
N ILE A 94 -1.72 -8.30 -32.14
CA ILE A 94 -1.43 -7.87 -30.77
C ILE A 94 -1.86 -6.42 -30.55
N ASP A 95 -2.23 -6.06 -29.31
CA ASP A 95 -2.45 -4.69 -28.88
C ASP A 95 -1.12 -4.01 -28.52
N VAL A 96 -0.95 -2.79 -29.03
CA VAL A 96 0.15 -1.87 -28.69
C VAL A 96 -0.48 -0.54 -28.24
N PRO A 97 -0.12 0.00 -27.06
CA PRO A 97 0.83 -0.56 -26.11
C PRO A 97 0.31 -1.82 -25.39
N GLY A 98 1.24 -2.70 -25.01
CA GLY A 98 0.93 -3.89 -24.21
C GLY A 98 2.13 -4.80 -23.98
N HIS A 99 2.02 -5.70 -23.00
CA HIS A 99 3.00 -6.76 -22.77
C HIS A 99 2.53 -8.07 -23.41
N TRP A 100 3.39 -8.78 -24.13
CA TRP A 100 2.98 -9.99 -24.83
C TRP A 100 2.62 -11.13 -23.86
N GLN A 101 3.22 -11.14 -22.66
CA GLN A 101 2.92 -12.07 -21.56
C GLN A 101 1.45 -12.05 -21.15
N LEU A 102 0.83 -10.87 -21.21
CA LEU A 102 -0.57 -10.65 -20.84
C LEU A 102 -1.53 -10.78 -22.03
N GLN A 103 -0.97 -11.11 -23.21
CA GLN A 103 -1.71 -11.32 -24.46
C GLN A 103 -1.53 -12.76 -25.00
N GLY A 104 -1.00 -13.67 -24.17
CA GLY A 104 -0.95 -15.10 -24.45
C GLY A 104 0.39 -15.67 -24.93
N TYR A 105 1.47 -14.88 -24.94
CA TYR A 105 2.81 -15.32 -25.38
C TYR A 105 3.79 -15.38 -24.22
N GLY A 106 4.65 -16.40 -24.16
CA GLY A 106 5.56 -16.56 -23.02
C GLY A 106 4.79 -16.66 -21.68
N ARG A 107 5.35 -16.10 -20.60
CA ARG A 107 4.68 -15.99 -19.30
C ARG A 107 5.23 -14.81 -18.50
N PRO A 108 4.41 -14.17 -17.64
CA PRO A 108 4.92 -13.30 -16.58
C PRO A 108 5.91 -14.04 -15.69
N HIS A 109 6.92 -13.35 -15.16
CA HIS A 109 7.87 -13.92 -14.21
C HIS A 109 8.08 -12.90 -13.10
N TYR A 110 7.83 -13.26 -11.84
CA TYR A 110 8.10 -12.37 -10.71
C TYR A 110 9.30 -12.85 -9.89
N THR A 111 10.26 -11.96 -9.69
CA THR A 111 11.35 -12.08 -8.72
C THR A 111 11.56 -10.72 -8.08
N ASN A 112 11.95 -10.70 -6.81
CA ASN A 112 12.41 -9.50 -6.13
C ASN A 112 13.88 -9.26 -6.48
N ILE A 113 14.79 -9.99 -5.83
CA ILE A 113 16.24 -9.75 -5.98
C ILE A 113 16.85 -10.60 -7.09
N VAL A 114 16.42 -11.86 -7.26
CA VAL A 114 17.17 -12.82 -8.09
C VAL A 114 16.88 -12.61 -9.57
N TYR A 115 17.90 -12.31 -10.38
CA TYR A 115 17.76 -12.33 -11.85
C TYR A 115 17.13 -13.66 -12.34
N PRO A 116 16.12 -13.60 -13.23
CA PRO A 116 15.42 -14.81 -13.71
C PRO A 116 16.22 -15.59 -14.77
N PHE A 117 17.47 -15.21 -15.03
CA PHE A 117 18.35 -15.80 -16.04
C PHE A 117 19.79 -15.95 -15.53
N PRO A 118 20.65 -16.76 -16.19
CA PRO A 118 22.05 -16.92 -15.80
C PRO A 118 22.82 -15.59 -15.77
N VAL A 119 23.36 -15.24 -14.61
CA VAL A 119 24.09 -13.99 -14.38
C VAL A 119 25.51 -14.09 -14.96
N CYS A 120 25.74 -13.45 -16.10
CA CYS A 120 27.02 -13.39 -16.80
C CYS A 120 27.15 -12.08 -17.60
N PRO A 121 27.18 -10.90 -16.94
CA PRO A 121 27.19 -9.62 -17.66
C PRO A 121 28.42 -9.50 -18.59
N PRO A 122 28.26 -8.94 -19.81
CA PRO A 122 27.04 -8.35 -20.39
C PRO A 122 26.16 -9.36 -21.16
N TYR A 123 26.46 -10.66 -21.09
CA TYR A 123 25.75 -11.68 -21.86
C TYR A 123 24.41 -12.04 -21.24
N VAL A 124 23.41 -12.26 -22.09
CA VAL A 124 22.06 -12.72 -21.71
C VAL A 124 21.80 -14.12 -22.30
N PRO A 125 20.73 -14.82 -21.93
CA PRO A 125 20.41 -16.13 -22.51
C PRO A 125 20.43 -16.14 -24.04
N THR A 126 20.87 -17.25 -24.63
CA THR A 126 20.75 -17.47 -26.08
C THR A 126 19.30 -17.73 -26.50
N GLU A 127 18.56 -18.46 -25.66
CA GLU A 127 17.10 -18.55 -25.71
C GLU A 127 16.51 -17.25 -25.16
N ASN A 128 16.43 -16.24 -26.03
CA ASN A 128 15.95 -14.91 -25.71
C ASN A 128 14.65 -14.63 -26.48
N PRO A 129 13.48 -14.76 -25.83
CA PRO A 129 12.21 -14.54 -26.49
C PRO A 129 12.16 -13.21 -27.23
N THR A 130 11.72 -13.28 -28.50
CA THR A 130 11.75 -12.14 -29.41
C THR A 130 10.38 -11.93 -30.02
N GLY A 131 9.81 -10.75 -29.77
CA GLY A 131 8.54 -10.31 -30.34
C GLY A 131 8.78 -9.44 -31.58
N THR A 132 8.33 -9.88 -32.75
CA THR A 132 8.42 -9.12 -34.00
C THR A 132 7.09 -8.45 -34.30
N TYR A 133 7.05 -7.13 -34.20
CA TYR A 133 5.88 -6.30 -34.47
C TYR A 133 5.96 -5.72 -35.87
N HIS A 134 4.84 -5.73 -36.60
CA HIS A 134 4.74 -5.19 -37.95
C HIS A 134 3.48 -4.33 -38.10
N ARG A 135 3.63 -3.10 -38.59
CA ARG A 135 2.52 -2.20 -38.86
C ARG A 135 2.75 -1.38 -40.12
N SER A 136 1.66 -1.10 -40.83
CA SER A 136 1.67 -0.10 -41.91
C SER A 136 1.18 1.26 -41.42
N PHE A 137 1.75 2.34 -41.95
CA PHE A 137 1.24 3.69 -41.76
C PHE A 137 1.35 4.50 -43.06
N ARG A 138 0.66 5.64 -43.11
CA ARG A 138 0.76 6.61 -44.21
C ARG A 138 1.14 7.96 -43.62
N VAL A 139 2.00 8.68 -44.34
CA VAL A 139 2.29 10.08 -44.01
C VAL A 139 1.09 10.93 -44.46
N PRO A 140 0.48 11.74 -43.59
CA PRO A 140 -0.60 12.63 -43.98
C PRO A 140 -0.18 13.58 -45.08
N SER A 141 -1.00 13.70 -46.13
CA SER A 141 -0.76 14.64 -47.23
C SER A 141 -0.83 16.11 -46.79
N ALA A 142 -1.40 16.38 -45.60
CA ALA A 142 -1.46 17.72 -45.02
C ALA A 142 -0.13 18.16 -44.38
N TRP A 143 0.82 17.25 -44.15
CA TRP A 143 2.13 17.60 -43.61
C TRP A 143 3.03 18.12 -44.73
N ASP A 144 3.75 19.22 -44.47
CA ASP A 144 4.63 19.87 -45.46
C ASP A 144 5.65 18.89 -46.04
N GLU A 145 5.86 18.90 -47.36
CA GLU A 145 6.83 18.07 -48.09
C GLU A 145 8.24 18.11 -47.52
N SER A 146 8.61 19.25 -46.92
CA SER A 146 9.93 19.45 -46.36
C SER A 146 10.06 18.91 -44.92
N SER A 147 8.96 18.62 -44.23
CA SER A 147 8.96 18.18 -42.80
C SER A 147 9.95 17.04 -42.49
N GLN A 148 10.67 17.18 -41.38
CA GLN A 148 11.42 16.09 -40.78
C GLN A 148 10.45 15.13 -40.09
N ILE A 149 10.49 13.86 -40.46
CA ILE A 149 9.62 12.82 -39.94
C ILE A 149 10.39 11.93 -38.97
N ARG A 150 9.87 11.75 -37.76
CA ARG A 150 10.46 10.88 -36.74
C ARG A 150 9.47 9.81 -36.28
N LEU A 151 9.98 8.63 -35.95
CA LEU A 151 9.26 7.63 -35.17
C LEU A 151 9.71 7.75 -33.71
N ARG A 152 8.73 7.87 -32.81
CA ARG A 152 8.94 7.96 -31.36
C ARG A 152 8.29 6.76 -30.67
N PHE A 153 9.05 6.10 -29.81
CA PHE A 153 8.58 5.05 -28.91
C PHE A 153 8.77 5.53 -27.48
N ASP A 154 7.70 5.61 -26.69
CA ASP A 154 7.77 6.12 -25.30
C ASP A 154 8.22 5.06 -24.27
N GLY A 155 8.30 3.78 -24.67
CA GLY A 155 8.78 2.69 -23.83
C GLY A 155 8.66 1.32 -24.51
N VAL A 156 9.78 0.60 -24.58
CA VAL A 156 9.90 -0.72 -25.20
C VAL A 156 10.80 -1.58 -24.33
N ASP A 157 10.27 -2.69 -23.85
CA ASP A 157 10.92 -3.53 -22.83
C ASP A 157 11.45 -4.85 -23.47
N SER A 158 12.76 -5.16 -23.45
CA SER A 158 13.87 -4.38 -22.85
C SER A 158 14.82 -3.71 -23.86
N ALA A 159 14.85 -4.22 -25.10
CA ALA A 159 15.59 -3.61 -26.20
C ALA A 159 14.94 -3.92 -27.54
N PHE A 160 15.22 -3.10 -28.56
CA PHE A 160 14.67 -3.36 -29.89
C PHE A 160 15.54 -2.87 -31.04
N TYR A 161 15.37 -3.53 -32.17
CA TYR A 161 15.78 -3.05 -33.48
C TYR A 161 14.58 -2.52 -34.28
N LEU A 162 14.84 -1.54 -35.15
CA LEU A 162 13.83 -0.86 -35.94
C LEU A 162 14.15 -0.92 -37.44
N TRP A 163 13.16 -1.26 -38.26
CA TRP A 163 13.22 -1.17 -39.72
C TRP A 163 12.04 -0.37 -40.27
N VAL A 164 12.31 0.37 -41.35
CA VAL A 164 11.28 0.99 -42.19
C VAL A 164 11.60 0.71 -43.64
N ASN A 165 10.64 0.19 -44.40
CA ASN A 165 10.73 -0.03 -45.84
C ASN A 165 12.02 -0.77 -46.27
N GLY A 166 12.37 -1.85 -45.58
CA GLY A 166 13.55 -2.68 -45.87
C GLY A 166 14.89 -2.14 -45.36
N THR A 167 14.91 -1.00 -44.67
CA THR A 167 16.12 -0.38 -44.15
C THR A 167 16.14 -0.43 -42.63
N GLN A 168 17.21 -0.98 -42.05
CA GLN A 168 17.43 -0.96 -40.60
C GLN A 168 17.80 0.46 -40.16
N ILE A 169 17.00 1.03 -39.27
CA ILE A 169 17.15 2.40 -38.78
C ILE A 169 18.14 2.43 -37.63
N GLY A 170 17.95 1.57 -36.63
CA GLY A 170 18.64 1.71 -35.37
C GLY A 170 18.35 0.62 -34.35
N TYR A 171 18.83 0.87 -33.13
CA TYR A 171 18.74 0.01 -31.96
C TYR A 171 18.60 0.89 -30.69
N SER A 172 17.89 0.43 -29.66
CA SER A 172 17.74 1.14 -28.39
C SER A 172 17.53 0.19 -27.21
N GLN A 173 18.10 0.54 -26.05
CA GLN A 173 17.87 -0.03 -24.71
C GLN A 173 17.35 1.07 -23.76
N GLY A 174 16.83 0.68 -22.59
CA GLY A 174 16.24 1.59 -21.60
C GLY A 174 14.74 1.53 -21.67
N SER A 175 14.19 0.53 -21.01
CA SER A 175 12.77 0.16 -21.12
C SER A 175 11.84 1.34 -20.89
N ARG A 176 12.18 2.22 -19.93
CA ARG A 176 11.31 3.34 -19.52
C ARG A 176 11.68 4.67 -20.16
N ASN A 177 12.67 4.67 -21.03
CA ASN A 177 13.16 5.86 -21.72
C ASN A 177 12.60 5.95 -23.14
N PRO A 178 12.26 7.16 -23.61
CA PRO A 178 11.80 7.34 -24.97
C PRO A 178 12.95 7.17 -25.98
N ALA A 179 12.61 6.65 -27.16
CA ALA A 179 13.52 6.53 -28.29
C ALA A 179 12.91 7.17 -29.55
N GLU A 180 13.60 8.17 -30.11
CA GLU A 180 13.24 8.81 -31.37
C GLU A 180 14.24 8.48 -32.48
N PHE A 181 13.75 8.28 -33.70
CA PHE A 181 14.57 8.02 -34.88
C PHE A 181 14.10 8.88 -36.06
N ASP A 182 15.04 9.53 -36.75
CA ASP A 182 14.75 10.25 -38.00
C ASP A 182 14.55 9.24 -39.14
N VAL A 183 13.35 9.24 -39.73
CA VAL A 183 12.96 8.36 -40.85
C VAL A 183 12.66 9.14 -42.13
N THR A 184 12.96 10.44 -42.16
CA THR A 184 12.59 11.37 -43.25
C THR A 184 12.99 10.85 -44.62
N LYS A 185 14.19 10.29 -44.76
CA LYS A 185 14.72 9.81 -46.05
C LYS A 185 14.18 8.46 -46.51
N LEU A 186 13.41 7.78 -45.67
CA LEU A 186 12.97 6.40 -45.88
C LEU A 186 11.46 6.28 -46.03
N VAL A 187 10.71 7.25 -45.53
CA VAL A 187 9.26 7.29 -45.69
C VAL A 187 8.85 7.68 -47.11
N LEU A 188 7.91 6.92 -47.65
CA LEU A 188 7.23 7.16 -48.92
C LEU A 188 5.93 7.90 -48.62
N ARG A 189 5.82 9.17 -49.02
CA ARG A 189 4.66 10.01 -48.68
C ARG A 189 3.36 9.55 -49.34
N ASP A 190 3.42 9.16 -50.61
CA ASP A 190 2.23 8.78 -51.38
C ASP A 190 1.86 7.30 -51.28
N LYS A 191 2.60 6.52 -50.47
CA LYS A 191 2.46 5.06 -50.38
C LYS A 191 2.36 4.61 -48.92
N PRO A 192 1.82 3.41 -48.66
CA PRO A 192 2.01 2.77 -47.37
C PRO A 192 3.49 2.63 -47.04
N ASN A 193 3.82 2.84 -45.77
CA ASN A 193 5.12 2.56 -45.19
C ASN A 193 4.96 1.40 -44.23
N TYR A 194 5.95 0.52 -44.16
CA TYR A 194 5.93 -0.62 -43.26
C TYR A 194 7.02 -0.44 -42.22
N VAL A 195 6.62 -0.44 -40.95
CA VAL A 195 7.52 -0.43 -39.79
C VAL A 195 7.56 -1.83 -39.19
N VAL A 196 8.78 -2.29 -38.91
CA VAL A 196 9.04 -3.52 -38.18
C VAL A 196 9.88 -3.22 -36.96
N VAL A 197 9.47 -3.77 -35.82
CA VAL A 197 10.16 -3.65 -34.55
C VAL A 197 10.42 -5.05 -34.01
N GLN A 198 11.68 -5.43 -33.86
CA GLN A 198 12.03 -6.69 -33.18
C GLN A 198 12.43 -6.36 -31.75
N VAL A 199 11.58 -6.76 -30.80
CA VAL A 199 11.76 -6.53 -29.37
C VAL A 199 12.35 -7.78 -28.72
N LEU A 200 13.43 -7.59 -27.97
CA LEU A 200 14.16 -8.63 -27.25
C LEU A 200 13.73 -8.59 -25.78
N GLN A 201 13.44 -9.76 -25.20
CA GLN A 201 13.11 -9.85 -23.78
C GLN A 201 14.31 -9.46 -22.90
N TRP A 202 15.50 -9.96 -23.24
CA TRP A 202 16.73 -9.73 -22.49
C TRP A 202 17.76 -8.95 -23.31
N CYS A 203 18.45 -8.02 -22.67
CA CYS A 203 19.64 -7.35 -23.21
C CYS A 203 20.62 -7.02 -22.08
N SER A 204 21.79 -6.47 -22.40
CA SER A 204 22.73 -5.99 -21.37
C SER A 204 22.07 -5.01 -20.40
N GLY A 205 21.13 -4.18 -20.86
CA GLY A 205 20.36 -3.26 -20.03
C GLY A 205 19.50 -3.95 -18.97
N SER A 206 19.11 -5.21 -19.16
CA SER A 206 18.34 -5.98 -18.17
C SER A 206 19.10 -6.20 -16.85
N TYR A 207 20.44 -6.09 -16.85
CA TYR A 207 21.27 -6.11 -15.62
C TYR A 207 21.23 -4.80 -14.82
N ILE A 208 20.57 -3.76 -15.34
CA ILE A 208 20.36 -2.49 -14.64
C ILE A 208 18.86 -2.12 -14.63
N GLU A 209 17.98 -3.10 -14.82
CA GLU A 209 16.51 -2.98 -14.80
C GLU A 209 15.90 -4.11 -13.94
N ASP A 210 16.53 -4.38 -12.78
CA ASP A 210 16.23 -5.47 -11.85
C ASP A 210 15.38 -5.01 -10.67
N GLN A 211 14.32 -4.24 -10.95
CA GLN A 211 13.40 -3.80 -9.91
C GLN A 211 12.54 -4.96 -9.38
N ASP A 212 12.12 -4.87 -8.11
CA ASP A 212 11.13 -5.77 -7.49
C ASP A 212 9.73 -5.60 -8.12
N GLN A 213 9.54 -6.20 -9.29
CA GLN A 213 8.32 -6.14 -10.09
C GLN A 213 8.22 -7.34 -11.04
N TRP A 214 7.12 -7.46 -11.77
CA TRP A 214 6.99 -8.48 -12.83
C TRP A 214 7.96 -8.25 -13.98
N TRP A 215 8.74 -9.25 -14.39
CA TRP A 215 9.41 -9.24 -15.69
C TRP A 215 8.41 -9.48 -16.81
N LEU A 216 8.15 -8.42 -17.57
CA LEU A 216 7.27 -8.38 -18.74
C LEU A 216 8.02 -7.72 -19.90
N SER A 217 7.52 -7.86 -21.12
CA SER A 217 8.23 -7.35 -22.30
C SER A 217 7.28 -6.95 -23.42
N GLY A 218 7.74 -6.09 -24.31
CA GLY A 218 6.98 -5.60 -25.46
C GLY A 218 6.98 -4.08 -25.58
N ILE A 219 6.24 -3.58 -26.57
CA ILE A 219 6.02 -2.15 -26.78
C ILE A 219 4.91 -1.73 -25.82
N PHE A 220 5.27 -1.34 -24.59
CA PHE A 220 4.31 -1.15 -23.50
C PHE A 220 3.92 0.31 -23.24
N ARG A 221 4.50 1.27 -23.97
CA ARG A 221 4.05 2.68 -24.03
C ARG A 221 3.85 3.12 -25.48
N ASP A 222 3.30 4.31 -25.64
CA ASP A 222 2.81 4.83 -26.91
C ASP A 222 3.87 4.89 -28.02
N VAL A 223 3.39 4.74 -29.25
CA VAL A 223 4.18 4.93 -30.47
C VAL A 223 3.58 6.07 -31.28
N HIS A 224 4.41 7.01 -31.73
CA HIS A 224 4.00 8.16 -32.52
C HIS A 224 4.84 8.30 -33.80
N LEU A 225 4.18 8.65 -34.90
CA LEU A 225 4.82 9.30 -36.04
C LEU A 225 4.70 10.82 -35.81
N VAL A 226 5.81 11.53 -35.77
CA VAL A 226 5.81 12.99 -35.53
C VAL A 226 6.50 13.70 -36.70
N ALA A 227 5.96 14.85 -37.09
CA ALA A 227 6.55 15.72 -38.09
C ALA A 227 6.94 17.06 -37.48
N PHE A 228 8.16 17.49 -37.78
CA PHE A 228 8.69 18.81 -37.41
C PHE A 228 8.98 19.60 -38.68
N PRO A 229 8.79 20.93 -38.67
CA PRO A 229 9.28 21.78 -39.76
C PRO A 229 10.79 21.62 -39.92
N ASP A 230 11.29 21.44 -41.14
CA ASP A 230 12.72 21.27 -41.41
C ASP A 230 13.47 22.61 -41.55
N ARG A 231 12.80 23.61 -42.13
CA ARG A 231 13.37 24.94 -42.42
C ARG A 231 13.75 25.68 -41.14
N ALA A 232 12.92 25.60 -40.11
CA ALA A 232 13.19 26.20 -38.82
C ALA A 232 12.36 25.49 -37.74
N ARG A 233 12.99 25.04 -36.66
CA ARG A 233 12.30 24.40 -35.53
C ARG A 233 13.00 24.62 -34.20
N ILE A 234 12.23 24.52 -33.14
CA ILE A 234 12.66 24.34 -31.76
C ILE A 234 12.74 22.81 -31.52
N ASP A 235 13.95 22.31 -31.30
CA ASP A 235 14.23 20.89 -31.04
C ASP A 235 14.03 20.54 -29.55
N ASP A 236 14.38 21.47 -28.65
CA ASP A 236 14.19 21.32 -27.20
C ASP A 236 14.03 22.68 -26.50
N PHE A 237 13.54 22.68 -25.26
CA PHE A 237 13.46 23.87 -24.43
C PHE A 237 13.70 23.56 -22.95
N PHE A 238 14.24 24.53 -22.21
CA PHE A 238 14.38 24.46 -20.75
C PHE A 238 13.93 25.78 -20.10
N ALA A 239 12.85 25.71 -19.31
CA ALA A 239 12.30 26.81 -18.54
C ALA A 239 12.70 26.69 -17.05
N ARG A 240 13.42 27.67 -16.53
CA ARG A 240 13.87 27.74 -15.13
C ARG A 240 13.32 28.97 -14.43
N THR A 241 12.76 28.76 -13.24
CA THR A 241 12.25 29.83 -12.38
C THR A 241 13.27 30.17 -11.32
N ILE A 242 13.78 31.40 -11.32
CA ILE A 242 14.76 31.91 -10.35
C ILE A 242 14.07 32.99 -9.52
N LEU A 243 13.82 32.70 -8.24
CA LEU A 243 13.26 33.65 -7.30
C LEU A 243 14.38 34.52 -6.68
N ASP A 244 14.06 35.76 -6.35
CA ASP A 244 14.96 36.61 -5.56
C ASP A 244 15.12 36.12 -4.12
N GLU A 245 16.05 36.70 -3.36
CA GLU A 245 16.38 36.28 -1.99
C GLU A 245 15.19 36.38 -1.01
N ASN A 246 14.21 37.24 -1.32
CA ASN A 246 13.00 37.42 -0.52
C ASN A 246 11.84 36.55 -1.02
N TYR A 247 12.05 35.80 -2.11
CA TYR A 247 11.03 35.08 -2.86
C TYR A 247 9.88 36.00 -3.28
N GLU A 248 10.13 37.29 -3.52
CA GLU A 248 9.10 38.21 -3.96
C GLU A 248 8.98 38.13 -5.48
N ASN A 249 10.03 38.52 -6.20
CA ASN A 249 10.04 38.58 -7.66
C ASN A 249 10.76 37.36 -8.27
N ALA A 250 10.55 37.13 -9.56
CA ALA A 250 11.18 36.05 -10.29
C ALA A 250 11.76 36.48 -11.64
N LYS A 251 12.70 35.67 -12.09
CA LYS A 251 13.20 35.61 -13.46
C LYS A 251 12.85 34.22 -14.02
N LEU A 252 12.18 34.19 -15.17
CA LEU A 252 11.94 32.97 -15.94
C LEU A 252 12.98 32.90 -17.07
N ASP A 253 13.99 32.05 -16.86
CA ASP A 253 15.04 31.79 -17.85
C ASP A 253 14.60 30.69 -18.80
N ILE A 254 14.70 30.96 -20.10
CA ILE A 254 14.24 30.07 -21.16
C ILE A 254 15.43 29.81 -22.07
N GLU A 255 15.84 28.55 -22.17
CA GLU A 255 16.79 28.06 -23.18
C GLU A 255 16.01 27.38 -24.29
N LEU A 256 16.31 27.70 -25.55
CA LEU A 256 15.74 27.07 -26.72
C LEU A 256 16.86 26.47 -27.56
N ASP A 257 16.77 25.17 -27.84
CA ASP A 257 17.64 24.51 -28.82
C ASP A 257 16.96 24.56 -30.19
N LEU A 258 17.69 25.03 -31.19
CA LEU A 258 17.13 25.44 -32.48
C LEU A 258 17.83 24.73 -33.64
N ALA A 259 17.08 24.49 -34.70
CA ALA A 259 17.62 24.08 -35.99
C ALA A 259 17.03 24.98 -37.08
N LEU A 260 17.85 25.92 -37.59
CA LEU A 260 17.43 27.00 -38.49
C LEU A 260 18.19 26.96 -39.82
N MET A 261 17.46 26.80 -40.93
CA MET A 261 17.91 26.96 -42.32
C MET A 261 17.61 28.35 -42.89
N ASP A 262 16.78 29.14 -42.21
CA ASP A 262 16.45 30.53 -42.54
C ASP A 262 16.59 31.44 -41.31
N ASN A 263 16.70 32.75 -41.53
CA ASN A 263 16.46 33.70 -40.46
C ASN A 263 15.03 33.53 -39.94
N SER A 264 14.88 33.50 -38.63
CA SER A 264 13.62 33.20 -37.96
C SER A 264 13.36 34.20 -36.85
N PHE A 265 12.14 34.20 -36.32
CA PHE A 265 11.73 35.08 -35.23
C PHE A 265 11.06 34.27 -34.14
N ILE A 266 11.41 34.55 -32.88
CA ILE A 266 10.84 33.89 -31.70
C ILE A 266 9.96 34.88 -30.95
N SER A 267 8.80 34.43 -30.51
CA SER A 267 7.95 35.15 -29.57
C SER A 267 7.69 34.27 -28.35
N LEU A 268 7.93 34.83 -27.17
CA LEU A 268 7.65 34.20 -25.89
C LEU A 268 6.50 34.95 -25.22
N GLU A 269 5.50 34.21 -24.81
CA GLU A 269 4.33 34.73 -24.11
C GLU A 269 4.08 33.93 -22.84
N LEU A 270 3.91 34.63 -21.72
CA LEU A 270 3.53 34.05 -20.44
C LEU A 270 2.12 34.50 -20.09
N LYS A 271 1.22 33.54 -19.89
CA LYS A 271 -0.17 33.79 -19.46
C LYS A 271 -0.41 33.32 -18.03
N ASP A 272 -1.26 34.03 -17.30
CA ASP A 272 -1.78 33.59 -16.01
C ASP A 272 -2.80 32.44 -16.15
N LYS A 273 -3.31 31.91 -15.03
CA LYS A 273 -4.26 30.78 -15.07
C LYS A 273 -5.62 31.14 -15.69
N GLU A 274 -5.96 32.43 -15.74
CA GLU A 274 -7.17 32.96 -16.40
C GLU A 274 -6.96 33.20 -17.91
N GLY A 275 -5.72 33.09 -18.40
CA GLY A 275 -5.34 33.31 -19.78
C GLY A 275 -4.98 34.76 -20.12
N ASN A 276 -4.84 35.65 -19.13
CA ASN A 276 -4.36 37.00 -19.35
C ASN A 276 -2.85 37.01 -19.59
N ILE A 277 -2.39 37.87 -20.49
CA ILE A 277 -0.97 38.02 -20.81
C ILE A 277 -0.27 38.74 -19.65
N VAL A 278 0.64 38.03 -18.99
CA VAL A 278 1.56 38.57 -17.96
C VAL A 278 2.76 39.20 -18.63
N HIS A 279 3.28 38.56 -19.68
CA HIS A 279 4.40 39.05 -20.47
C HIS A 279 4.27 38.60 -21.92
N ARG A 280 4.68 39.46 -22.85
CA ARG A 280 4.85 39.13 -24.27
C ARG A 280 6.04 39.91 -24.81
N ASP A 281 7.04 39.18 -25.33
CA ASP A 281 8.16 39.82 -26.01
C ASP A 281 7.76 40.35 -27.39
N GLU A 282 8.43 41.43 -27.82
CA GLU A 282 8.57 41.72 -29.24
C GLU A 282 9.30 40.55 -29.92
N ARG A 283 9.04 40.32 -31.21
CA ARG A 283 9.65 39.21 -31.95
C ARG A 283 11.17 39.34 -31.95
N ILE A 284 11.84 38.35 -31.39
CA ILE A 284 13.31 38.27 -31.31
C ILE A 284 13.81 37.68 -32.62
N GLU A 285 14.56 38.45 -33.40
CA GLU A 285 15.22 37.93 -34.60
C GLU A 285 16.35 36.97 -34.21
N VAL A 286 16.35 35.78 -34.84
CA VAL A 286 17.35 34.74 -34.65
C VAL A 286 17.96 34.38 -36.01
N PRO A 287 19.27 34.66 -36.23
CA PRO A 287 19.91 34.38 -37.50
C PRO A 287 19.93 32.90 -37.86
N VAL A 288 19.96 32.61 -39.16
CA VAL A 288 20.17 31.27 -39.70
C VAL A 288 21.40 30.57 -39.08
N LYS A 289 21.34 29.24 -38.92
CA LYS A 289 22.36 28.40 -38.26
C LYS A 289 22.59 28.66 -36.77
N THR A 290 21.83 29.55 -36.13
CA THR A 290 21.82 29.64 -34.67
C THR A 290 21.26 28.33 -34.10
N THR A 291 22.02 27.68 -33.21
CA THR A 291 21.61 26.40 -32.61
C THR A 291 21.02 26.54 -31.22
N ARG A 292 21.15 27.72 -30.61
CA ARG A 292 20.67 28.00 -29.25
C ARG A 292 20.29 29.46 -29.09
N CYS A 293 19.18 29.71 -28.38
CA CYS A 293 18.74 31.04 -27.97
C CYS A 293 18.38 31.01 -26.48
N ASP A 294 19.05 31.85 -25.68
CA ASP A 294 18.72 32.04 -24.27
C ASP A 294 17.98 33.38 -24.11
N HIS A 295 16.85 33.36 -23.42
CA HIS A 295 16.05 34.56 -23.13
C HIS A 295 15.57 34.55 -21.68
N SER A 296 15.14 35.72 -21.20
CA SER A 296 14.68 35.84 -19.81
C SER A 296 13.55 36.83 -19.64
N ILE A 297 12.52 36.39 -18.93
CA ILE A 297 11.32 37.17 -18.61
C ILE A 297 11.36 37.53 -17.13
N LYS A 298 11.21 38.83 -16.82
CA LYS A 298 11.03 39.29 -15.43
C LYS A 298 9.55 39.20 -15.07
N VAL A 299 9.26 38.67 -13.88
CA VAL A 299 7.89 38.56 -13.36
C VAL A 299 7.88 39.10 -11.95
N ASP A 300 7.14 40.19 -11.75
CA ASP A 300 6.98 40.81 -10.44
C ASP A 300 5.94 40.03 -9.62
N ASN A 301 6.30 39.70 -8.38
CA ASN A 301 5.44 39.00 -7.42
C ASN A 301 4.59 37.83 -8.00
N PRO A 302 5.18 36.82 -8.66
CA PRO A 302 4.41 35.71 -9.21
C PRO A 302 3.73 34.88 -8.12
N HIS A 303 2.59 34.31 -8.48
CA HIS A 303 1.99 33.24 -7.70
C HIS A 303 2.91 32.03 -7.71
N LYS A 304 3.28 31.57 -6.51
CA LYS A 304 4.23 30.48 -6.33
C LYS A 304 3.52 29.14 -6.40
N TRP A 305 4.16 28.17 -7.03
CA TRP A 305 3.69 26.79 -7.08
C TRP A 305 4.13 26.02 -5.83
N THR A 306 3.21 25.28 -5.23
CA THR A 306 3.47 24.31 -4.15
C THR A 306 2.51 23.12 -4.28
N ALA A 307 2.77 22.02 -3.58
CA ALA A 307 1.84 20.88 -3.50
C ALA A 307 0.50 21.20 -2.80
N GLU A 308 0.38 22.35 -2.13
CA GLU A 308 -0.84 22.81 -1.45
C GLU A 308 -1.60 23.86 -2.27
N THR A 309 -0.87 24.66 -3.04
CA THR A 309 -1.39 25.73 -3.90
C THR A 309 -0.72 25.65 -5.30
N PRO A 310 -1.12 24.70 -6.15
CA PRO A 310 -0.45 24.42 -7.42
C PRO A 310 -0.81 25.44 -8.52
N TYR A 311 -0.40 26.70 -8.35
CA TYR A 311 -0.64 27.75 -9.34
C TYR A 311 0.28 27.55 -10.56
N LEU A 312 -0.32 27.41 -11.75
CA LEU A 312 0.39 27.25 -13.01
C LEU A 312 0.11 28.42 -13.95
N TYR A 313 1.18 28.95 -14.53
CA TYR A 313 1.16 29.84 -15.69
C TYR A 313 1.29 29.00 -16.96
N GLN A 314 0.96 29.58 -18.12
CA GLN A 314 1.17 28.96 -19.42
C GLN A 314 2.25 29.73 -20.19
N LEU A 315 3.38 29.08 -20.48
CA LEU A 315 4.39 29.57 -21.39
C LEU A 315 4.07 29.11 -22.81
N GLU A 316 4.05 30.04 -23.75
CA GLU A 316 3.95 29.77 -25.19
C GLU A 316 5.23 30.27 -25.88
N ALA A 317 5.95 29.36 -26.54
CA ALA A 317 7.11 29.67 -27.36
C ALA A 317 6.77 29.43 -28.84
N SER A 318 6.70 30.51 -29.61
CA SER A 318 6.26 30.50 -31.01
C SER A 318 7.38 30.93 -31.94
N LEU A 319 7.63 30.13 -32.99
CA LEU A 319 8.65 30.36 -34.01
C LEU A 319 7.99 30.80 -35.33
N PHE A 320 8.58 31.80 -36.00
CA PHE A 320 8.10 32.39 -37.25
C PHE A 320 9.24 32.51 -38.27
N LEU A 321 8.92 32.50 -39.57
CA LEU A 321 9.89 32.77 -40.65
C LEU A 321 9.98 34.25 -41.01
N ASP A 322 8.95 35.04 -40.69
CA ASP A 322 8.84 36.45 -41.03
C ASP A 322 8.42 37.30 -39.84
N HIS A 323 9.00 38.49 -39.74
CA HIS A 323 8.72 39.40 -38.62
C HIS A 323 7.25 39.82 -38.56
N GLY A 324 6.56 39.90 -39.70
CA GLY A 324 5.16 40.36 -39.80
C GLY A 324 4.10 39.26 -39.95
N GLY A 325 4.48 37.99 -40.08
CA GLY A 325 3.53 36.92 -40.39
C GLY A 325 2.58 36.62 -39.23
N SER A 326 1.32 36.32 -39.52
CA SER A 326 0.32 36.07 -38.48
C SER A 326 0.40 34.67 -37.86
N ASN A 327 1.01 33.70 -38.57
CA ASN A 327 0.95 32.29 -38.21
C ASN A 327 2.34 31.76 -37.86
N PRO A 328 2.56 31.23 -36.64
CA PRO A 328 3.81 30.56 -36.30
C PRO A 328 3.95 29.25 -37.09
N ILE A 329 5.19 28.88 -37.42
CA ILE A 329 5.52 27.57 -38.01
C ILE A 329 5.57 26.46 -36.97
N GLN A 330 5.84 26.81 -35.72
CA GLN A 330 5.83 25.91 -34.58
C GLN A 330 5.48 26.70 -33.32
N THR A 331 4.66 26.11 -32.46
CA THR A 331 4.35 26.63 -31.13
C THR A 331 4.48 25.52 -30.10
N ILE A 332 5.26 25.76 -29.05
CA ILE A 332 5.36 24.88 -27.87
C ILE A 332 4.60 25.54 -26.73
N ARG A 333 3.75 24.78 -26.05
CA ARG A 333 3.02 25.22 -24.84
C ARG A 333 3.42 24.37 -23.66
N HIS A 334 3.76 25.01 -22.55
CA HIS A 334 4.17 24.32 -21.32
C HIS A 334 3.67 25.05 -20.07
N HIS A 335 3.31 24.30 -19.03
CA HIS A 335 2.91 24.90 -17.75
C HIS A 335 4.13 25.24 -16.89
N VAL A 336 4.16 26.45 -16.35
CA VAL A 336 5.24 26.95 -15.49
C VAL A 336 4.71 27.20 -14.09
N GLY A 337 5.33 26.57 -13.09
CA GLY A 337 5.10 26.85 -11.68
C GLY A 337 6.31 27.55 -11.07
N PHE A 338 6.15 28.79 -10.61
CA PHE A 338 7.24 29.54 -9.98
C PHE A 338 7.57 28.95 -8.61
N ARG A 339 8.75 28.32 -8.48
CA ARG A 339 9.26 27.84 -7.20
C ARG A 339 10.78 27.76 -7.18
N ALA A 340 11.36 27.87 -6.00
CA ALA A 340 12.78 27.59 -5.74
C ALA A 340 12.91 26.41 -4.77
N VAL A 341 13.80 25.46 -5.09
CA VAL A 341 14.13 24.30 -4.26
C VAL A 341 15.59 24.41 -3.85
N GLU A 342 15.87 24.24 -2.56
CA GLU A 342 17.21 24.48 -2.02
C GLU A 342 17.45 23.78 -0.68
N LEU A 343 18.72 23.59 -0.33
CA LEU A 343 19.12 23.26 1.03
C LEU A 343 19.40 24.53 1.82
N ARG A 344 18.65 24.74 2.90
CA ARG A 344 18.89 25.84 3.86
C ARG A 344 19.02 25.30 5.27
N ASN A 345 20.13 25.62 5.93
CA ASN A 345 20.43 25.18 7.30
C ASN A 345 20.27 23.67 7.49
N GLY A 346 20.64 22.88 6.48
CA GLY A 346 20.52 21.41 6.50
C GLY A 346 19.14 20.84 6.18
N ASN A 347 18.14 21.65 5.83
CA ASN A 347 16.82 21.17 5.40
C ASN A 347 16.54 21.47 3.93
N ILE A 348 15.75 20.59 3.30
CA ILE A 348 15.11 20.83 2.02
C ILE A 348 14.02 21.89 2.23
N CYS A 349 14.14 22.99 1.50
CA CYS A 349 13.19 24.08 1.51
C CYS A 349 12.62 24.31 0.10
N VAL A 350 11.33 24.64 0.05
CA VAL A 350 10.69 25.20 -1.14
C VAL A 350 10.22 26.61 -0.81
N ASN A 351 10.59 27.58 -1.65
CA ASN A 351 10.28 29.00 -1.44
C ASN A 351 10.70 29.49 -0.04
N GLY A 352 11.87 29.06 0.43
CA GLY A 352 12.41 29.40 1.75
C GLY A 352 11.75 28.71 2.95
N LYS A 353 10.81 27.77 2.74
CA LYS A 353 10.12 27.03 3.79
C LYS A 353 10.52 25.56 3.80
N ARG A 354 10.88 25.03 4.98
CA ARG A 354 11.07 23.59 5.20
C ARG A 354 9.76 22.88 4.92
N ILE A 355 9.80 21.85 4.09
CA ILE A 355 8.63 21.01 3.78
C ILE A 355 8.70 19.68 4.52
N LEU A 356 7.55 19.03 4.68
CA LEU A 356 7.47 17.65 5.19
C LEU A 356 6.86 16.71 4.15
N PHE A 357 7.60 15.65 3.80
CA PHE A 357 7.17 14.62 2.87
C PHE A 357 6.21 13.64 3.53
N ARG A 358 4.98 13.62 3.03
CA ARG A 358 3.95 12.62 3.27
C ARG A 358 3.75 11.87 1.96
N GLY A 359 4.72 11.01 1.64
CA GLY A 359 4.86 10.42 0.32
C GLY A 359 4.42 8.96 0.23
N SER A 360 4.31 8.47 -1.01
CA SER A 360 4.20 7.05 -1.35
C SER A 360 5.11 6.74 -2.54
N ASN A 361 5.74 5.56 -2.53
CA ASN A 361 6.29 4.94 -3.73
C ASN A 361 5.13 4.50 -4.63
N ARG A 362 5.36 4.51 -5.94
CA ARG A 362 4.35 4.14 -6.94
C ARG A 362 5.01 3.55 -8.17
N HIS A 363 4.80 2.26 -8.38
CA HIS A 363 5.03 1.63 -9.68
C HIS A 363 3.91 1.91 -10.69
N ASP A 364 4.27 1.88 -11.97
CA ASP A 364 3.32 1.75 -13.07
C ASP A 364 2.75 0.32 -13.10
N ASN A 365 1.57 0.08 -12.52
CA ASN A 365 0.92 -1.23 -12.49
C ASN A 365 -0.58 -1.17 -12.81
N HIS A 366 -1.07 -2.22 -13.49
CA HIS A 366 -2.47 -2.49 -13.73
C HIS A 366 -2.70 -4.01 -13.80
N PRO A 367 -3.72 -4.55 -13.11
CA PRO A 367 -3.85 -6.00 -12.92
C PRO A 367 -4.07 -6.78 -14.23
N ARG A 368 -4.58 -6.14 -15.29
CA ARG A 368 -4.84 -6.79 -16.60
C ARG A 368 -3.83 -6.50 -17.70
N VAL A 369 -3.13 -5.38 -17.64
CA VAL A 369 -2.26 -4.91 -18.73
C VAL A 369 -0.84 -4.64 -18.27
N GLY A 370 -0.52 -4.99 -17.01
CA GLY A 370 0.78 -4.78 -16.42
C GLY A 370 1.11 -3.30 -16.43
N ARG A 371 2.23 -2.94 -17.04
CA ARG A 371 2.76 -1.57 -17.00
C ARG A 371 2.32 -0.70 -18.16
N ALA A 372 1.52 -1.24 -19.08
CA ALA A 372 0.87 -0.50 -20.16
C ALA A 372 -0.37 0.27 -19.64
N ILE A 373 -0.16 1.08 -18.60
CA ILE A 373 -1.24 1.79 -17.89
C ILE A 373 -1.77 2.97 -18.70
N SER A 374 -3.06 3.27 -18.53
CA SER A 374 -3.68 4.43 -19.17
C SER A 374 -3.48 5.72 -18.35
N LEU A 375 -3.58 6.87 -19.02
CA LEU A 375 -3.50 8.17 -18.36
C LEU A 375 -4.57 8.36 -17.27
N ASP A 376 -5.80 7.89 -17.50
CA ASP A 376 -6.87 7.98 -16.51
C ASP A 376 -6.59 7.12 -15.28
N TRP A 377 -5.87 6.01 -15.44
CA TRP A 377 -5.40 5.18 -14.32
C TRP A 377 -4.40 5.94 -13.45
N VAL A 378 -3.42 6.60 -14.08
CA VAL A 378 -2.44 7.46 -13.38
C VAL A 378 -3.15 8.59 -12.65
N ARG A 379 -4.07 9.30 -13.32
CA ARG A 379 -4.82 10.41 -12.71
C ARG A 379 -5.62 9.95 -11.50
N ARG A 380 -6.30 8.80 -11.59
CA ARG A 380 -7.09 8.21 -10.49
C ARG A 380 -6.22 7.97 -9.27
N ASP A 381 -5.04 7.38 -9.45
CA ASP A 381 -4.08 7.14 -8.35
C ASP A 381 -3.71 8.44 -7.66
N LEU A 382 -3.28 9.45 -8.42
CA LEU A 382 -2.81 10.73 -7.86
C LEU A 382 -3.94 11.50 -7.15
N GLN A 383 -5.16 11.45 -7.68
CA GLN A 383 -6.33 12.05 -7.01
C GLN A 383 -6.62 11.33 -5.68
N GLN A 384 -6.60 10.00 -5.67
CA GLN A 384 -6.80 9.19 -4.47
C GLN A 384 -5.71 9.44 -3.43
N MET A 385 -4.45 9.57 -3.85
CA MET A 385 -3.33 9.97 -2.98
C MET A 385 -3.64 11.30 -2.28
N LYS A 386 -3.99 12.35 -3.02
CA LYS A 386 -4.33 13.65 -2.41
C LYS A 386 -5.54 13.57 -1.49
N ALA A 387 -6.56 12.79 -1.86
CA ALA A 387 -7.74 12.56 -1.02
C ALA A 387 -7.42 11.83 0.31
N HIS A 388 -6.26 11.18 0.41
CA HIS A 388 -5.74 10.50 1.59
C HIS A 388 -4.54 11.23 2.23
N ASN A 389 -4.47 12.56 2.04
CA ASN A 389 -3.47 13.43 2.67
C ASN A 389 -2.01 13.18 2.23
N ILE A 390 -1.78 12.43 1.15
CA ILE A 390 -0.46 12.27 0.54
C ILE A 390 -0.11 13.54 -0.26
N ASN A 391 1.10 14.05 -0.08
CA ASN A 391 1.59 15.26 -0.74
C ASN A 391 2.80 15.04 -1.66
N ALA A 392 3.33 13.83 -1.73
CA ALA A 392 4.49 13.50 -2.55
C ALA A 392 4.40 12.09 -3.17
N VAL A 393 5.08 11.90 -4.30
CA VAL A 393 5.22 10.61 -4.98
C VAL A 393 6.69 10.39 -5.35
N ARG A 394 7.17 9.17 -5.16
CA ARG A 394 8.46 8.70 -5.70
C ARG A 394 8.16 7.75 -6.87
N CYS A 395 8.79 8.00 -8.01
CA CYS A 395 8.67 7.17 -9.22
C CYS A 395 9.51 5.89 -9.08
N SER A 396 9.08 4.95 -8.22
CA SER A 396 9.79 3.68 -8.01
C SER A 396 9.70 2.77 -9.25
N HIS A 397 10.80 2.31 -9.86
CA HIS A 397 12.18 2.83 -9.78
C HIS A 397 12.68 3.19 -11.17
N TYR A 398 11.95 4.12 -11.79
CA TYR A 398 12.15 4.53 -13.18
C TYR A 398 11.29 5.73 -13.53
N PRO A 399 11.58 6.44 -14.64
CA PRO A 399 10.71 7.50 -15.13
C PRO A 399 9.33 6.89 -15.46
N SER A 400 8.31 7.31 -14.71
CA SER A 400 6.93 6.82 -14.86
C SER A 400 6.34 7.26 -16.23
N HIS A 401 5.05 6.96 -16.45
CA HIS A 401 4.30 7.43 -17.61
C HIS A 401 4.60 8.93 -17.86
N PRO A 402 4.95 9.36 -19.09
CA PRO A 402 5.45 10.71 -19.34
C PRO A 402 4.55 11.86 -18.86
N SER A 403 3.25 11.60 -18.76
CA SER A 403 2.27 12.57 -18.23
C SER A 403 2.18 12.67 -16.70
N LEU A 404 2.80 11.75 -15.94
CA LEU A 404 2.69 11.74 -14.47
C LEU A 404 3.19 13.06 -13.85
N PRO A 405 4.38 13.58 -14.18
CA PRO A 405 4.83 14.86 -13.64
C PRO A 405 3.88 16.01 -13.97
N GLY A 406 3.32 16.05 -15.19
CA GLY A 406 2.31 17.04 -15.58
C GLY A 406 1.02 16.96 -14.76
N LEU A 407 0.55 15.74 -14.44
CA LEU A 407 -0.59 15.55 -13.53
C LEU A 407 -0.24 15.96 -12.10
N CYS A 408 0.99 15.73 -11.63
CA CYS A 408 1.47 16.19 -10.34
C CYS A 408 1.59 17.73 -10.27
N ASP A 409 1.95 18.38 -11.38
CA ASP A 409 1.95 19.85 -11.49
C ASP A 409 0.53 20.40 -11.29
N GLU A 410 -0.46 19.78 -11.93
CA GLU A 410 -1.89 20.18 -11.88
C GLU A 410 -2.50 19.92 -10.50
N LEU A 411 -2.33 18.70 -9.98
CA LEU A 411 -2.95 18.26 -8.72
C LEU A 411 -2.22 18.80 -7.49
N GLY A 412 -0.94 19.15 -7.64
CA GLY A 412 -0.06 19.61 -6.57
C GLY A 412 0.54 18.44 -5.78
N LEU A 413 1.54 17.76 -6.30
CA LEU A 413 2.30 16.73 -5.57
C LEU A 413 3.81 16.97 -5.78
N TRP A 414 4.60 16.81 -4.72
CA TRP A 414 6.06 16.79 -4.86
C TRP A 414 6.49 15.49 -5.52
N VAL A 415 7.44 15.54 -6.46
CA VAL A 415 7.93 14.34 -7.18
C VAL A 415 9.42 14.15 -6.91
N ILE A 416 9.77 12.93 -6.49
CA ILE A 416 11.11 12.36 -6.70
C ILE A 416 11.03 11.56 -7.99
N ASP A 417 11.67 12.08 -9.04
CA ASP A 417 11.71 11.41 -10.33
C ASP A 417 13.02 10.64 -10.47
N GLU A 418 12.95 9.37 -10.83
CA GLU A 418 14.02 8.40 -10.60
C GLU A 418 14.49 7.76 -11.91
N ALA A 419 15.80 7.59 -12.06
CA ALA A 419 16.37 6.98 -13.25
C ALA A 419 16.02 5.49 -13.32
N ASP A 420 15.85 4.96 -14.54
CA ASP A 420 15.59 3.53 -14.81
C ASP A 420 16.86 2.73 -14.60
N LEU A 421 17.20 2.51 -13.33
CA LEU A 421 18.46 1.97 -12.87
C LEU A 421 18.31 1.20 -11.55
N GLU A 422 18.33 -0.13 -11.62
CA GLU A 422 18.40 -1.02 -10.46
C GLU A 422 19.12 -2.32 -10.83
N CYS A 423 20.02 -2.81 -9.98
CA CYS A 423 20.80 -4.01 -10.25
C CYS A 423 20.97 -4.91 -9.02
N HIS A 424 19.91 -5.02 -8.22
CA HIS A 424 19.87 -5.65 -6.90
C HIS A 424 20.42 -7.09 -6.92
N GLY A 425 20.10 -7.87 -7.94
CA GLY A 425 20.45 -9.29 -8.08
C GLY A 425 21.92 -9.62 -8.17
N PHE A 426 22.81 -8.64 -8.35
CA PHE A 426 24.23 -8.89 -8.15
C PHE A 426 24.58 -9.23 -6.71
N ASP A 427 23.77 -8.78 -5.73
CA ASP A 427 23.93 -9.19 -4.34
C ASP A 427 23.77 -10.71 -4.20
N ALA A 428 22.65 -11.25 -4.70
CA ALA A 428 22.38 -12.69 -4.70
C ALA A 428 23.42 -13.48 -5.51
N ALA A 429 23.84 -12.97 -6.67
CA ALA A 429 24.83 -13.62 -7.52
C ALA A 429 26.22 -13.72 -6.86
N VAL A 430 26.65 -12.67 -6.17
CA VAL A 430 27.92 -12.65 -5.41
C VAL A 430 27.80 -13.52 -4.16
N ALA A 431 26.70 -13.40 -3.43
CA ALA A 431 26.43 -14.14 -2.20
C ALA A 431 26.44 -15.66 -2.40
N ALA A 432 26.01 -16.16 -3.56
CA ALA A 432 25.89 -17.59 -3.86
C ALA A 432 27.19 -18.40 -3.66
N ASN A 433 28.36 -17.76 -3.75
CA ASN A 433 29.66 -18.40 -3.55
C ASN A 433 30.32 -18.10 -2.19
N LEU A 434 29.61 -17.43 -1.27
CA LEU A 434 30.11 -17.02 0.03
C LEU A 434 29.39 -17.78 1.16
N ASN A 435 30.13 -18.14 2.22
CA ASN A 435 29.50 -18.56 3.47
C ASN A 435 29.14 -17.31 4.28
N LEU A 436 27.85 -16.98 4.28
CA LEU A 436 27.28 -15.84 5.00
C LEU A 436 26.51 -16.25 6.27
N GLU A 437 26.62 -17.51 6.69
CA GLU A 437 25.97 -17.99 7.91
C GLU A 437 26.48 -17.25 9.15
N GLY A 438 25.55 -16.85 10.02
CA GLY A 438 25.86 -16.18 11.29
C GLY A 438 26.14 -14.68 11.19
N LEU A 439 26.22 -14.10 9.98
CA LEU A 439 26.30 -12.66 9.78
C LEU A 439 24.92 -12.00 9.89
N SER A 440 24.88 -10.80 10.49
CA SER A 440 23.73 -9.89 10.41
C SER A 440 23.50 -9.40 8.98
N TYR A 441 22.33 -8.81 8.72
CA TYR A 441 22.00 -8.25 7.40
C TYR A 441 23.06 -7.23 6.94
N ASP A 442 23.37 -6.24 7.79
CA ASP A 442 24.37 -5.21 7.50
C ASP A 442 25.76 -5.79 7.22
N GLU A 443 26.16 -6.84 7.94
CA GLU A 443 27.43 -7.53 7.70
C GLU A 443 27.44 -8.28 6.37
N LYS A 444 26.29 -8.83 5.93
CA LYS A 444 26.16 -9.47 4.62
C LYS A 444 26.27 -8.43 3.51
N VAL A 445 25.48 -7.35 3.59
CA VAL A 445 25.51 -6.24 2.63
C VAL A 445 26.93 -5.66 2.53
N ALA A 446 27.57 -5.37 3.67
CA ALA A 446 28.95 -4.88 3.68
C ALA A 446 29.95 -5.84 3.03
N ARG A 447 29.66 -7.16 3.07
CA ARG A 447 30.51 -8.20 2.48
C ARG A 447 30.34 -8.33 0.97
N THR A 448 29.13 -8.15 0.45
CA THR A 448 28.78 -8.42 -0.96
C THR A 448 28.78 -7.16 -1.82
N SER A 449 28.35 -6.01 -1.28
CA SER A 449 28.09 -4.78 -2.06
C SER A 449 29.26 -4.30 -2.91
N LYS A 450 30.50 -4.43 -2.44
CA LYS A 450 31.68 -4.01 -3.20
C LYS A 450 31.89 -4.86 -4.45
N ASP A 451 31.81 -6.18 -4.30
CA ASP A 451 31.99 -7.11 -5.40
C ASP A 451 30.81 -7.01 -6.36
N ALA A 452 29.59 -6.83 -5.85
CA ALA A 452 28.38 -6.61 -6.64
C ALA A 452 28.48 -5.31 -7.47
N ALA A 453 28.88 -4.20 -6.85
CA ALA A 453 29.10 -2.92 -7.53
C ALA A 453 30.14 -3.01 -8.66
N SER A 454 31.15 -3.88 -8.53
CA SER A 454 32.22 -4.01 -9.54
C SER A 454 31.74 -4.55 -10.89
N TYR A 455 30.55 -5.17 -10.95
CA TYR A 455 29.97 -5.63 -12.21
C TYR A 455 29.37 -4.47 -13.03
N THR A 456 28.77 -3.48 -12.37
CA THR A 456 28.01 -2.39 -13.01
C THR A 456 28.34 -1.01 -12.41
N SER A 457 27.90 -0.70 -11.19
CA SER A 457 27.93 0.64 -10.60
C SER A 457 29.32 1.24 -10.37
N ASP A 458 30.33 0.40 -10.16
CA ASP A 458 31.75 0.78 -10.08
C ASP A 458 32.57 0.29 -11.29
N ASN A 459 31.90 0.02 -12.42
CA ASN A 459 32.54 -0.47 -13.63
C ASN A 459 32.55 0.62 -14.74
N PRO A 460 33.73 1.06 -15.22
CA PRO A 460 33.81 2.11 -16.24
C PRO A 460 33.20 1.72 -17.60
N ASP A 461 33.07 0.43 -17.91
CA ASP A 461 32.44 0.00 -19.15
C ASP A 461 30.92 0.27 -19.19
N TRP A 462 30.30 0.52 -18.03
CA TRP A 462 28.88 0.83 -17.88
C TRP A 462 28.59 2.33 -17.71
N GLU A 463 29.62 3.17 -17.56
CA GLU A 463 29.45 4.61 -17.25
C GLU A 463 28.53 5.32 -18.26
N SER A 464 28.69 5.01 -19.56
CA SER A 464 27.85 5.60 -20.61
C SER A 464 26.39 5.15 -20.56
N ALA A 465 26.11 3.91 -20.14
CA ALA A 465 24.74 3.44 -19.97
C ALA A 465 24.06 4.10 -18.75
N TYR A 466 24.79 4.28 -17.65
CA TYR A 466 24.30 5.00 -16.46
C TYR A 466 24.00 6.46 -16.77
N LEU A 467 24.93 7.15 -17.45
CA LEU A 467 24.71 8.53 -17.89
C LEU A 467 23.53 8.65 -18.85
N ASP A 468 23.33 7.68 -19.75
CA ASP A 468 22.16 7.64 -20.62
C ASP A 468 20.83 7.62 -19.84
N ARG A 469 20.73 6.79 -18.79
CA ARG A 469 19.55 6.75 -17.91
C ARG A 469 19.30 8.10 -17.26
N MET A 470 20.35 8.76 -16.77
CA MET A 470 20.24 10.10 -16.17
C MET A 470 19.86 11.18 -17.19
N HIS A 471 20.45 11.15 -18.39
CA HIS A 471 20.15 12.08 -19.47
C HIS A 471 18.69 11.99 -19.88
N GLN A 472 18.19 10.76 -20.05
CA GLN A 472 16.82 10.50 -20.47
C GLN A 472 15.80 11.02 -19.45
N LEU A 473 16.01 10.77 -18.16
CA LEU A 473 15.17 11.29 -17.08
C LEU A 473 15.15 12.83 -17.08
N VAL A 474 16.31 13.46 -16.91
CA VAL A 474 16.38 14.91 -16.71
C VAL A 474 15.91 15.66 -17.95
N GLU A 475 16.36 15.29 -19.14
CA GLU A 475 16.00 16.05 -20.35
C GLU A 475 14.50 15.93 -20.67
N ARG A 476 13.87 14.78 -20.39
CA ARG A 476 12.43 14.58 -20.57
C ARG A 476 11.62 15.47 -19.62
N ASP A 477 11.99 15.51 -18.34
CA ASP A 477 11.11 15.99 -17.27
C ASP A 477 11.55 17.32 -16.59
N LYS A 478 12.70 17.90 -17.00
CA LYS A 478 13.28 19.13 -16.42
C LYS A 478 12.36 20.34 -16.31
N ASN A 479 11.27 20.39 -17.08
CA ASN A 479 10.35 21.53 -17.11
C ASN A 479 9.18 21.41 -16.12
N HIS A 480 9.03 20.28 -15.41
CA HIS A 480 7.91 20.07 -14.49
C HIS A 480 8.16 20.70 -13.11
N PRO A 481 7.34 21.67 -12.63
CA PRO A 481 7.52 22.27 -11.31
C PRO A 481 7.39 21.28 -10.15
N SER A 482 6.60 20.20 -10.32
CA SER A 482 6.40 19.14 -9.33
C SER A 482 7.65 18.33 -9.02
N VAL A 483 8.51 18.11 -10.02
CA VAL A 483 9.81 17.49 -9.83
C VAL A 483 10.69 18.44 -9.05
N ILE A 484 11.08 18.02 -7.85
CA ILE A 484 11.97 18.80 -6.96
C ILE A 484 13.27 18.06 -6.63
N ILE A 485 13.30 16.74 -6.86
CA ILE A 485 14.45 15.87 -6.60
C ILE A 485 14.61 14.92 -7.79
N TRP A 486 15.84 14.80 -8.28
CA TRP A 486 16.24 13.73 -9.19
C TRP A 486 16.84 12.59 -8.37
N SER A 487 16.42 11.35 -8.64
CA SER A 487 17.06 10.18 -8.06
C SER A 487 17.90 9.41 -9.07
N LEU A 488 19.07 8.98 -8.63
CA LEU A 488 20.05 8.29 -9.47
C LEU A 488 19.68 6.83 -9.77
N GLY A 489 18.63 6.28 -9.16
CA GLY A 489 18.22 4.88 -9.27
C GLY A 489 17.86 4.30 -7.90
N ASN A 490 17.76 2.98 -7.82
CA ASN A 490 17.43 2.23 -6.62
C ASN A 490 18.33 0.99 -6.48
N GLU A 491 18.65 0.60 -5.24
CA GLU A 491 19.32 -0.66 -4.87
C GLU A 491 20.43 -1.16 -5.83
N ALA A 492 21.19 -0.23 -6.42
CA ALA A 492 22.23 -0.52 -7.39
C ALA A 492 23.62 -0.39 -6.77
N PHE A 493 23.74 -0.53 -5.45
CA PHE A 493 24.98 -0.29 -4.68
C PHE A 493 25.54 1.13 -4.89
N TYR A 494 26.68 1.47 -4.32
CA TYR A 494 27.32 2.77 -4.57
C TYR A 494 28.65 2.61 -5.30
N GLY A 495 28.93 3.49 -6.27
CA GLY A 495 30.09 3.37 -7.15
C GLY A 495 30.30 4.59 -8.05
N ARG A 496 31.39 4.60 -8.82
CA ARG A 496 31.82 5.76 -9.62
C ARG A 496 30.77 6.29 -10.60
N ASN A 497 29.90 5.42 -11.13
CA ASN A 497 28.94 5.82 -12.16
C ASN A 497 27.83 6.70 -11.57
N HIS A 498 27.44 6.48 -10.31
CA HIS A 498 26.52 7.38 -9.59
C HIS A 498 27.12 8.77 -9.36
N VAL A 499 28.42 8.85 -9.07
CA VAL A 499 29.13 10.13 -8.96
C VAL A 499 29.12 10.89 -10.28
N ALA A 500 29.30 10.18 -11.41
CA ALA A 500 29.21 10.77 -12.74
C ALA A 500 27.79 11.28 -13.05
N MET A 501 26.75 10.50 -12.75
CA MET A 501 25.34 10.90 -12.91
C MET A 501 25.02 12.14 -12.09
N SER A 502 25.35 12.15 -10.79
CA SER A 502 25.12 13.30 -9.90
C SER A 502 25.80 14.57 -10.42
N LYS A 503 27.08 14.47 -10.80
CA LYS A 503 27.85 15.59 -11.33
C LYS A 503 27.21 16.17 -12.60
N TRP A 504 26.81 15.30 -13.52
CA TRP A 504 26.14 15.73 -14.75
C TRP A 504 24.80 16.39 -14.46
N ALA A 505 23.96 15.77 -13.62
CA ALA A 505 22.64 16.27 -13.27
C ALA A 505 22.72 17.66 -12.62
N LYS A 506 23.64 17.86 -11.67
CA LYS A 506 23.88 19.16 -11.04
C LYS A 506 24.40 20.22 -12.00
N GLN A 507 25.20 19.83 -12.99
CA GLN A 507 25.68 20.74 -14.02
C GLN A 507 24.55 21.16 -14.97
N ARG A 508 23.66 20.24 -15.33
CA ARG A 508 22.53 20.49 -16.24
C ARG A 508 21.40 21.26 -15.57
N ASP A 509 21.03 20.87 -14.35
CA ASP A 509 19.93 21.43 -13.58
C ASP A 509 20.32 21.68 -12.12
N PRO A 510 20.96 22.82 -11.82
CA PRO A 510 21.33 23.16 -10.44
C PRO A 510 20.12 23.49 -9.56
N GLY A 511 18.91 23.64 -10.14
CA GLY A 511 17.70 24.05 -9.44
C GLY A 511 16.96 22.93 -8.71
N ARG A 512 17.47 21.69 -8.77
CA ARG A 512 16.91 20.51 -8.09
C ARG A 512 17.96 19.76 -7.29
N LEU A 513 17.48 19.01 -6.30
CA LEU A 513 18.31 18.21 -5.41
C LEU A 513 18.51 16.79 -5.96
N ILE A 514 19.54 16.10 -5.49
CA ILE A 514 19.90 14.74 -5.91
C ILE A 514 19.67 13.77 -4.73
N HIS A 515 19.02 12.65 -5.02
CA HIS A 515 18.75 11.55 -4.10
C HIS A 515 19.36 10.24 -4.60
N TYR A 516 19.97 9.48 -3.69
CA TYR A 516 20.31 8.08 -3.92
C TYR A 516 20.59 7.42 -2.57
N GLU A 517 19.88 6.34 -2.25
CA GLU A 517 19.93 5.72 -0.92
C GLU A 517 21.25 5.00 -0.62
N PRO A 518 21.81 4.19 -1.54
CA PRO A 518 23.04 3.46 -1.23
C PRO A 518 24.27 4.36 -0.96
N ASP A 519 24.19 5.64 -1.32
CA ASP A 519 25.11 6.67 -0.83
C ASP A 519 24.74 7.07 0.61
N GLY A 520 24.88 6.12 1.56
CA GLY A 520 24.39 6.27 2.94
C GLY A 520 25.06 7.36 3.78
N GLN A 521 26.07 8.07 3.25
CA GLN A 521 26.68 9.27 3.85
C GLN A 521 26.44 10.53 3.01
N ALA A 522 25.66 10.40 1.94
CA ALA A 522 25.36 11.43 0.98
C ALA A 522 26.62 12.12 0.45
N HIS A 523 27.64 11.39 0.00
CA HIS A 523 28.84 11.99 -0.57
C HIS A 523 28.59 12.71 -1.89
N ALA A 524 27.76 12.11 -2.76
CA ALA A 524 27.39 12.62 -4.07
C ALA A 524 25.94 13.16 -4.12
N THR A 525 25.15 12.99 -3.06
CA THR A 525 23.73 13.39 -2.99
C THR A 525 23.49 14.53 -2.00
N ASP A 526 22.27 15.08 -1.96
CA ASP A 526 21.91 16.25 -1.15
C ASP A 526 21.19 15.91 0.17
N MET A 527 20.93 14.62 0.41
CA MET A 527 20.21 14.13 1.59
C MET A 527 20.70 12.74 1.98
N VAL A 528 20.68 12.45 3.28
CA VAL A 528 20.78 11.07 3.75
C VAL A 528 19.43 10.41 3.52
N SER A 529 19.46 9.22 2.93
CA SER A 529 18.25 8.45 2.68
C SER A 529 18.40 7.06 3.28
N HIS A 530 17.29 6.49 3.72
CA HIS A 530 17.23 5.12 4.23
C HIS A 530 15.96 4.43 3.76
N MET A 531 16.04 3.11 3.68
CA MET A 531 14.89 2.23 3.55
C MET A 531 14.64 1.51 4.88
N TYR A 532 13.39 1.51 5.35
CA TYR A 532 12.89 0.62 6.42
C TYR A 532 13.50 0.78 7.83
N THR A 533 14.29 1.83 8.10
CA THR A 533 14.89 2.10 9.42
C THR A 533 13.86 2.16 10.54
N SER A 534 14.13 1.48 11.66
CA SER A 534 13.26 1.47 12.83
C SER A 534 13.07 2.87 13.44
N PRO A 535 11.92 3.20 14.08
CA PRO A 535 11.74 4.48 14.75
C PRO A 535 12.83 4.79 15.80
N ALA A 536 13.32 3.76 16.50
CA ALA A 536 14.35 3.91 17.52
C ALA A 536 15.71 4.29 16.92
N ASP A 537 16.12 3.64 15.83
CA ASP A 537 17.39 3.92 15.16
C ASP A 537 17.34 5.26 14.42
N LEU A 538 16.20 5.55 13.79
CA LEU A 538 15.96 6.82 13.13
C LEU A 538 16.05 8.00 14.11
N LYS A 539 15.43 7.86 15.29
CA LYS A 539 15.53 8.85 16.37
C LYS A 539 16.98 9.05 16.80
N LYS A 540 17.70 7.95 17.03
CA LYS A 540 19.12 7.98 17.44
C LYS A 540 19.98 8.72 16.42
N GLU A 541 19.81 8.47 15.13
CA GLU A 541 20.55 9.12 14.06
C GLU A 541 20.19 10.61 13.91
N ALA A 542 18.89 10.93 14.03
CA ALA A 542 18.43 12.32 14.00
C ALA A 542 19.05 13.18 15.11
N GLU A 543 19.27 12.58 16.29
CA GLU A 543 19.83 13.25 17.46
C GLU A 543 21.37 13.27 17.48
N ALA A 544 22.03 12.40 16.71
CA ALA A 544 23.49 12.18 16.79
C ALA A 544 24.34 13.44 16.54
N GLU A 545 23.88 14.34 15.67
CA GLU A 545 24.60 15.57 15.28
C GLU A 545 24.02 16.84 15.95
N GLY A 546 22.96 16.72 16.76
CA GLY A 546 22.18 17.86 17.22
C GLY A 546 21.69 18.72 16.04
N ASP A 547 21.73 20.05 16.17
CA ASP A 547 21.31 20.98 15.11
C ASP A 547 22.40 21.33 14.08
N LYS A 548 23.57 20.68 14.13
CA LYS A 548 24.73 20.99 13.25
C LYS A 548 24.70 20.28 11.89
N PHE A 549 23.69 19.45 11.63
CA PHE A 549 23.57 18.70 10.38
C PHE A 549 23.51 19.64 9.16
N THR A 550 24.12 19.21 8.07
CA THR A 550 24.13 19.92 6.78
C THR A 550 23.20 19.29 5.76
N LYS A 551 22.66 18.10 6.04
CA LYS A 551 21.76 17.33 5.18
C LYS A 551 20.62 16.73 5.99
N PRO A 552 19.38 16.73 5.45
CA PRO A 552 18.26 16.10 6.11
C PRO A 552 18.32 14.58 5.95
N ILE A 553 17.49 13.90 6.73
CA ILE A 553 17.20 12.48 6.57
C ILE A 553 15.80 12.36 5.98
N ILE A 554 15.68 11.61 4.89
CA ILE A 554 14.43 11.25 4.22
C ILE A 554 14.34 9.72 4.18
N LEU A 555 13.18 9.15 4.45
CA LEU A 555 12.99 7.72 4.19
C LEU A 555 12.47 7.56 2.77
N CYS A 556 13.29 7.13 1.81
CA CYS A 556 12.80 6.84 0.46
C CYS A 556 11.82 5.65 0.46
N GLU A 557 11.91 4.77 1.45
CA GLU A 557 10.94 3.72 1.72
C GLU A 557 10.78 3.51 3.23
N TYR A 558 9.54 3.47 3.70
CA TYR A 558 9.25 3.08 5.09
C TYR A 558 7.85 2.51 5.21
N ALA A 559 7.58 1.92 6.39
CA ALA A 559 6.28 1.38 6.75
C ALA A 559 5.66 0.48 5.65
N HIS A 560 6.38 -0.59 5.32
CA HIS A 560 6.00 -1.59 4.32
C HIS A 560 4.54 -2.07 4.51
N ALA A 561 3.71 -1.89 3.48
CA ALA A 561 2.26 -1.97 3.55
C ALA A 561 1.70 -3.36 3.20
N MET A 562 2.57 -4.35 2.97
CA MET A 562 2.20 -5.72 2.65
C MET A 562 1.14 -6.33 3.57
N GLY A 563 0.10 -6.84 2.92
CA GLY A 563 -0.97 -7.55 3.57
C GLY A 563 -1.74 -6.72 4.59
N ASN A 564 -1.89 -7.27 5.79
CA ASN A 564 -2.51 -6.57 6.91
C ASN A 564 -1.51 -5.64 7.61
N GLY A 565 -1.24 -4.49 6.99
CA GLY A 565 -0.39 -3.42 7.50
C GLY A 565 -0.74 -2.08 6.84
N PRO A 566 0.13 -1.07 6.97
CA PRO A 566 1.25 -0.99 7.90
C PRO A 566 0.82 -0.54 9.32
N GLY A 567 1.52 -1.03 10.34
CA GLY A 567 1.50 -0.46 11.70
C GLY A 567 2.49 0.71 11.87
N LEU A 568 2.62 1.23 13.09
CA LEU A 568 3.64 2.23 13.52
C LEU A 568 3.57 3.62 12.85
N LEU A 569 2.58 3.88 12.00
CA LEU A 569 2.49 5.12 11.21
C LEU A 569 2.56 6.40 12.06
N GLN A 570 1.85 6.43 13.18
CA GLN A 570 1.87 7.59 14.09
C GLN A 570 3.24 7.80 14.74
N THR A 571 3.93 6.71 15.11
CA THR A 571 5.27 6.82 15.71
C THR A 571 6.23 7.51 14.75
N TYR A 572 6.22 7.16 13.46
CA TYR A 572 7.03 7.86 12.45
C TYR A 572 6.62 9.33 12.29
N GLN A 573 5.32 9.62 12.21
CA GLN A 573 4.84 11.00 12.07
C GLN A 573 5.23 11.87 13.26
N ASP A 574 5.14 11.34 14.48
CA ASP A 574 5.57 12.04 15.70
C ASP A 574 7.07 12.38 15.63
N LEU A 575 7.92 11.45 15.17
CA LEU A 575 9.35 11.70 14.98
C LEU A 575 9.60 12.79 13.94
N PHE A 576 8.91 12.74 12.79
CA PHE A 576 9.03 13.72 11.71
C PHE A 576 8.63 15.15 12.13
N HIS A 577 7.64 15.26 13.02
CA HIS A 577 7.21 16.56 13.56
C HIS A 577 8.14 17.08 14.67
N THR A 578 8.74 16.19 15.45
CA THR A 578 9.56 16.57 16.62
C THR A 578 11.04 16.76 16.29
N HIS A 579 11.56 16.18 15.21
CA HIS A 579 12.97 16.23 14.84
C HIS A 579 13.20 16.98 13.54
N ARG A 580 13.84 18.15 13.60
CA ARG A 580 14.07 19.05 12.46
C ARG A 580 14.76 18.36 11.26
N ARG A 581 15.73 17.48 11.53
CA ARG A 581 16.50 16.74 10.51
C ARG A 581 15.66 15.74 9.72
N LEU A 582 14.59 15.19 10.33
CA LEU A 582 13.73 14.20 9.70
C LEU A 582 12.64 14.90 8.90
N GLN A 583 12.70 14.85 7.57
CA GLN A 583 11.75 15.55 6.69
C GLN A 583 10.68 14.65 6.08
N GLY A 584 10.43 13.50 6.70
CA GLY A 584 9.38 12.57 6.29
C GLY A 584 9.92 11.46 5.39
N GLY A 585 9.04 10.91 4.55
CA GLY A 585 9.39 9.81 3.67
C GLY A 585 8.25 9.32 2.80
N PHE A 586 8.48 8.18 2.14
CA PHE A 586 7.58 7.58 1.17
C PHE A 586 7.21 6.16 1.60
N ILE A 587 5.91 5.88 1.75
CA ILE A 587 5.43 4.54 2.10
C ILE A 587 5.77 3.56 0.97
N TRP A 588 6.16 2.33 1.32
CA TRP A 588 6.23 1.21 0.37
C TRP A 588 5.01 0.31 0.48
N GLU A 589 4.13 0.21 -0.50
CA GLU A 589 3.98 1.12 -1.65
C GLU A 589 2.51 1.41 -1.98
N TRP A 590 2.22 1.99 -3.17
CA TRP A 590 0.87 2.45 -3.50
C TRP A 590 -0.15 1.31 -3.65
N ALA A 591 0.17 0.24 -4.38
CA ALA A 591 -0.80 -0.80 -4.72
C ALA A 591 -0.13 -2.17 -4.92
N ASN A 592 -0.84 -3.24 -4.57
CA ASN A 592 -0.41 -4.60 -4.88
C ASN A 592 -0.25 -4.78 -6.41
N HIS A 593 0.75 -5.55 -6.80
CA HIS A 593 1.04 -5.87 -8.20
C HIS A 593 0.42 -7.18 -8.68
N GLY A 594 -0.74 -7.55 -8.14
CA GLY A 594 -1.42 -8.78 -8.55
C GLY A 594 -1.95 -8.75 -9.98
N LEU A 595 -1.59 -9.75 -10.78
CA LEU A 595 -2.10 -9.91 -12.15
C LEU A 595 -3.40 -10.71 -12.15
N TRP A 596 -4.44 -10.22 -12.80
CA TRP A 596 -5.72 -10.93 -12.89
C TRP A 596 -5.55 -12.24 -13.66
N LYS A 597 -5.91 -13.35 -13.02
CA LYS A 597 -5.84 -14.69 -13.59
C LYS A 597 -7.17 -15.42 -13.45
N GLU A 598 -7.50 -16.19 -14.49
CA GLU A 598 -8.63 -17.12 -14.49
C GLU A 598 -8.10 -18.52 -14.87
N ASP A 599 -8.24 -19.48 -13.96
CA ASP A 599 -7.80 -20.86 -14.19
C ASP A 599 -8.84 -21.65 -15.01
N PRO A 600 -8.44 -22.76 -15.66
CA PRO A 600 -9.35 -23.62 -16.44
C PRO A 600 -10.52 -24.20 -15.65
N ASP A 601 -10.39 -24.32 -14.31
CA ASP A 601 -11.45 -24.79 -13.42
C ASP A 601 -12.44 -23.69 -13.00
N GLY A 602 -12.22 -22.45 -13.46
CA GLY A 602 -13.05 -21.28 -13.20
C GLY A 602 -12.66 -20.47 -11.96
N LYS A 603 -11.57 -20.81 -11.25
CA LYS A 603 -11.03 -19.96 -10.18
C LYS A 603 -10.55 -18.63 -10.75
N LYS A 604 -10.87 -17.53 -10.06
CA LYS A 604 -10.50 -16.17 -10.44
C LYS A 604 -9.85 -15.46 -9.26
N TYR A 605 -8.68 -14.88 -9.48
CA TYR A 605 -7.89 -14.28 -8.41
C TYR A 605 -6.82 -13.33 -8.98
N TYR A 606 -6.23 -12.53 -8.11
CA TYR A 606 -5.03 -11.75 -8.43
C TYR A 606 -3.81 -12.61 -8.12
N ALA A 607 -3.13 -13.04 -9.18
CA ALA A 607 -1.96 -13.91 -9.15
C ALA A 607 -0.70 -13.15 -8.71
N TYR A 608 0.19 -13.86 -8.01
CA TYR A 608 1.52 -13.44 -7.60
C TYR A 608 2.58 -14.45 -8.08
N GLY A 609 3.84 -14.30 -7.69
CA GLY A 609 4.94 -15.16 -8.15
C GLY A 609 4.67 -16.65 -7.98
N GLY A 610 4.97 -17.42 -9.02
CA GLY A 610 4.73 -18.87 -9.08
C GLY A 610 3.37 -19.28 -9.65
N ASP A 611 2.37 -18.38 -9.68
CA ASP A 611 1.04 -18.70 -10.25
C ASP A 611 1.06 -18.86 -11.77
N PHE A 612 2.11 -18.38 -12.45
CA PHE A 612 2.32 -18.53 -13.90
C PHE A 612 3.33 -19.64 -14.23
N GLY A 613 3.76 -20.43 -13.23
CA GLY A 613 4.78 -21.47 -13.40
C GLY A 613 6.20 -20.92 -13.58
N ASP A 614 6.42 -19.68 -13.18
CA ASP A 614 7.70 -18.98 -13.14
C ASP A 614 8.59 -19.50 -12.00
N VAL A 615 9.87 -19.73 -12.31
CA VAL A 615 10.88 -20.25 -11.38
C VAL A 615 12.24 -19.63 -11.77
N PRO A 616 13.03 -19.08 -10.82
CA PRO A 616 12.68 -18.84 -9.40
C PRO A 616 11.56 -17.80 -9.24
N ASN A 617 10.95 -17.69 -8.06
CA ASN A 617 9.99 -16.63 -7.75
C ASN A 617 9.96 -16.28 -6.25
N ASP A 618 9.49 -15.08 -5.93
CA ASP A 618 9.41 -14.54 -4.56
C ASP A 618 7.96 -14.49 -4.02
N ARG A 619 7.06 -15.28 -4.63
CA ARG A 619 5.69 -15.51 -4.17
C ARG A 619 4.91 -14.21 -3.94
N THR A 620 4.40 -14.01 -2.72
CA THR A 620 3.48 -12.94 -2.35
C THR A 620 4.16 -11.58 -2.18
N PHE A 621 5.49 -11.49 -2.28
CA PHE A 621 6.22 -10.27 -1.95
C PHE A 621 5.81 -9.07 -2.82
N VAL A 622 5.34 -9.31 -4.05
CA VAL A 622 4.71 -8.36 -4.99
C VAL A 622 3.34 -7.79 -4.52
N MET A 623 2.84 -8.17 -3.34
CA MET A 623 1.53 -7.81 -2.78
C MET A 623 1.67 -6.88 -1.56
N ASP A 624 2.37 -5.79 -1.77
CA ASP A 624 2.94 -4.87 -0.78
C ASP A 624 2.30 -3.48 -0.71
N GLY A 625 1.06 -3.35 -1.20
CA GLY A 625 0.40 -2.07 -1.42
C GLY A 625 -0.55 -1.56 -0.33
N LEU A 626 -0.63 -0.23 -0.22
CA LEU A 626 -1.71 0.50 0.45
C LEU A 626 -3.08 0.30 -0.23
N CYS A 627 -3.09 -0.16 -1.47
CA CYS A 627 -4.28 -0.55 -2.22
C CYS A 627 -4.20 -2.02 -2.67
N HIS A 628 -5.37 -2.65 -2.84
CA HIS A 628 -5.45 -3.97 -3.50
C HIS A 628 -5.02 -3.86 -4.97
N SER A 629 -4.96 -4.99 -5.67
CA SER A 629 -4.45 -5.05 -7.05
C SER A 629 -5.27 -4.23 -8.07
N ASP A 630 -6.53 -3.91 -7.78
CA ASP A 630 -7.38 -2.98 -8.55
C ASP A 630 -7.30 -1.50 -8.10
N HIS A 631 -6.36 -1.23 -7.20
CA HIS A 631 -6.13 0.03 -6.48
C HIS A 631 -7.31 0.49 -5.62
N THR A 632 -8.19 -0.43 -5.19
CA THR A 632 -9.15 -0.12 -4.13
C THR A 632 -8.42 0.00 -2.78
N PRO A 633 -8.76 0.97 -1.91
CA PRO A 633 -8.09 1.17 -0.63
C PRO A 633 -8.05 -0.09 0.25
N THR A 634 -6.86 -0.47 0.75
CA THR A 634 -6.77 -1.39 1.88
C THR A 634 -7.06 -0.64 3.18
N ARG A 635 -7.04 -1.37 4.31
CA ARG A 635 -7.16 -0.76 5.64
C ARG A 635 -5.91 0.04 6.01
N GLY A 636 -4.76 -0.26 5.41
CA GLY A 636 -3.53 0.52 5.55
C GLY A 636 -3.70 1.95 5.06
N LEU A 637 -4.29 2.16 3.87
CA LEU A 637 -4.51 3.51 3.33
C LEU A 637 -5.47 4.36 4.18
N VAL A 638 -6.50 3.72 4.76
CA VAL A 638 -7.44 4.40 5.65
C VAL A 638 -6.75 4.85 6.95
N GLU A 639 -5.87 4.01 7.50
CA GLU A 639 -5.05 4.38 8.66
C GLU A 639 -4.04 5.49 8.31
N LEU A 640 -3.39 5.39 7.15
CA LEU A 640 -2.44 6.39 6.68
C LEU A 640 -3.07 7.78 6.53
N LYS A 641 -4.28 7.86 5.95
CA LYS A 641 -5.02 9.12 5.85
C LYS A 641 -5.16 9.81 7.21
N LYS A 642 -5.39 9.02 8.27
CA LYS A 642 -5.50 9.51 9.63
C LYS A 642 -4.16 9.96 10.20
N ALA A 643 -3.10 9.16 10.01
CA ALA A 643 -1.76 9.52 10.46
C ALA A 643 -1.23 10.79 9.76
N PHE A 644 -1.60 11.02 8.50
CA PHE A 644 -1.15 12.13 7.67
C PHE A 644 -2.02 13.40 7.77
N GLU A 645 -3.00 13.44 8.67
CA GLU A 645 -3.93 14.56 8.78
C GLU A 645 -3.21 15.92 8.91
N PRO A 646 -3.50 16.91 8.04
CA PRO A 646 -2.85 18.21 8.09
C PRO A 646 -3.37 19.11 9.23
N ILE A 647 -4.35 18.65 10.02
CA ILE A 647 -4.95 19.41 11.13
C ILE A 647 -4.99 18.49 12.34
N ALA A 648 -4.09 18.71 13.29
CA ALA A 648 -4.16 18.06 14.58
C ALA A 648 -5.04 18.89 15.52
N ALA A 649 -5.85 18.22 16.34
CA ALA A 649 -6.69 18.90 17.32
C ALA A 649 -6.61 18.22 18.68
N ARG A 650 -6.74 19.02 19.74
CA ARG A 650 -6.83 18.55 21.13
C ARG A 650 -7.70 19.46 21.97
N LEU A 651 -8.36 18.90 22.97
CA LEU A 651 -9.11 19.66 23.97
C LEU A 651 -8.16 20.21 25.04
N ASP A 652 -8.23 21.50 25.33
CA ASP A 652 -7.49 22.20 26.40
C ASP A 652 -8.48 23.03 27.23
N GLY A 653 -8.95 22.46 28.34
CA GLY A 653 -10.04 23.05 29.11
C GLY A 653 -11.32 23.13 28.29
N ASP A 654 -11.76 24.37 28.04
CA ASP A 654 -13.00 24.68 27.32
C ASP A 654 -12.75 25.07 25.86
N GLU A 655 -11.49 25.00 25.41
CA GLU A 655 -11.07 25.35 24.06
C GLU A 655 -10.59 24.12 23.29
N LEU A 656 -10.86 24.12 21.99
CA LEU A 656 -10.24 23.23 21.03
C LEU A 656 -8.98 23.90 20.47
N VAL A 657 -7.82 23.32 20.74
CA VAL A 657 -6.53 23.76 20.16
C VAL A 657 -6.33 23.02 18.85
N LEU A 658 -6.11 23.77 17.78
CA LEU A 658 -5.85 23.27 16.44
C LEU A 658 -4.41 23.59 16.06
N HIS A 659 -3.68 22.62 15.55
CA HIS A 659 -2.36 22.82 14.95
C HIS A 659 -2.45 22.62 13.44
N ASN A 660 -2.06 23.65 12.68
CA ASN A 660 -2.03 23.62 11.23
C ASN A 660 -0.68 23.03 10.76
N HIS A 661 -0.69 21.81 10.23
CA HIS A 661 0.47 21.11 9.68
C HIS A 661 0.67 21.33 8.17
N TYR A 662 -0.10 22.22 7.52
CA TYR A 662 0.24 22.69 6.18
C TYR A 662 1.51 23.54 6.21
N ASP A 663 2.33 23.42 5.17
CA ASP A 663 3.60 24.13 5.00
C ASP A 663 3.37 25.56 4.44
N PHE A 664 2.33 25.75 3.63
CA PHE A 664 2.06 27.00 2.89
C PHE A 664 0.62 27.52 3.02
N ALA A 665 -0.38 26.65 3.24
CA ALA A 665 -1.79 27.01 3.33
C ALA A 665 -2.26 27.32 4.77
N GLY A 666 -3.05 28.39 4.92
CA GLY A 666 -3.85 28.61 6.14
C GLY A 666 -5.06 27.66 6.20
N LEU A 667 -5.93 27.80 7.20
CA LEU A 667 -7.13 26.95 7.35
C LEU A 667 -8.42 27.56 6.80
N GLU A 668 -8.34 28.63 6.02
CA GLU A 668 -9.50 29.33 5.44
C GLU A 668 -10.30 28.45 4.46
N HIS A 669 -9.65 27.46 3.83
CA HIS A 669 -10.28 26.49 2.92
C HIS A 669 -11.06 25.38 3.64
N VAL A 670 -11.07 25.38 4.98
CA VAL A 670 -11.66 24.32 5.80
C VAL A 670 -12.85 24.85 6.61
N ARG A 671 -13.86 24.01 6.75
CA ARG A 671 -15.00 24.17 7.67
C ARG A 671 -14.90 23.11 8.77
N ALA A 672 -15.04 23.51 10.03
CA ALA A 672 -15.11 22.60 11.16
C ALA A 672 -16.56 22.39 11.58
N GLU A 673 -17.00 21.14 11.65
CA GLU A 673 -18.33 20.73 12.10
C GLU A 673 -18.18 19.88 13.35
N PHE A 674 -19.05 20.07 14.35
CA PHE A 674 -19.03 19.26 15.57
C PHE A 674 -20.33 18.47 15.74
N THR A 675 -20.22 17.32 16.40
CA THR A 675 -21.35 16.58 16.96
C THR A 675 -21.02 16.16 18.39
N VAL A 676 -22.03 16.17 19.25
CA VAL A 676 -21.98 15.60 20.60
C VAL A 676 -22.96 14.44 20.66
N GLN A 677 -22.47 13.27 21.03
CA GLN A 677 -23.25 12.05 21.11
C GLN A 677 -23.14 11.42 22.49
N SER A 678 -24.24 10.87 23.00
CA SER A 678 -24.22 9.94 24.14
C SER A 678 -24.03 8.53 23.60
N LEU A 679 -22.99 7.82 24.09
CA LEU A 679 -22.68 6.45 23.68
C LEU A 679 -22.99 5.47 24.82
N GLY A 680 -24.12 4.77 24.70
CA GLY A 680 -24.61 3.78 25.67
C GLY A 680 -24.82 2.41 25.04
N GLN A 681 -26.08 1.94 25.02
CA GLN A 681 -26.52 0.79 24.20
C GLN A 681 -26.80 1.19 22.75
N GLU A 682 -27.12 2.46 22.56
CA GLU A 682 -27.39 3.13 21.30
C GLU A 682 -26.60 4.43 21.26
N SER A 683 -26.34 4.93 20.06
CA SER A 683 -25.84 6.29 19.89
C SER A 683 -27.03 7.23 19.83
N ARG A 684 -26.99 8.30 20.63
CA ARG A 684 -27.98 9.38 20.60
C ARG A 684 -27.27 10.70 20.33
N LEU A 685 -27.60 11.33 19.22
CA LEU A 685 -27.16 12.69 18.93
C LEU A 685 -27.78 13.67 19.95
N LEU A 686 -26.94 14.43 20.65
CA LEU A 686 -27.35 15.41 21.65
C LEU A 686 -27.25 16.85 21.11
N SER A 687 -26.27 17.09 20.25
CA SER A 687 -25.98 18.41 19.68
C SER A 687 -25.15 18.29 18.41
N ALA A 688 -25.29 19.23 17.48
CA ALA A 688 -24.47 19.32 16.28
C ALA A 688 -24.44 20.77 15.79
N GLY A 689 -23.33 21.19 15.19
CA GLY A 689 -23.18 22.55 14.70
C GLY A 689 -21.87 22.77 13.97
N VAL A 690 -21.54 24.05 13.73
CA VAL A 690 -20.33 24.49 13.04
C VAL A 690 -19.47 25.26 14.02
N LEU A 691 -18.16 24.99 14.02
CA LEU A 691 -17.20 25.81 14.74
C LEU A 691 -16.65 26.89 13.81
N ILE A 692 -16.68 28.14 14.27
CA ILE A 692 -16.04 29.25 13.56
C ILE A 692 -14.53 29.14 13.82
N LEU A 693 -13.76 28.91 12.77
CA LEU A 693 -12.31 28.84 12.85
C LEU A 693 -11.71 30.26 12.73
N PRO A 694 -10.76 30.65 13.58
CA PRO A 694 -9.93 31.83 13.33
C PRO A 694 -9.02 31.59 12.12
N SER A 695 -8.40 32.66 11.60
CA SER A 695 -7.31 32.49 10.62
C SER A 695 -6.11 31.86 11.33
N ILE A 696 -5.76 30.64 10.93
CA ILE A 696 -4.63 29.87 11.49
C ILE A 696 -3.61 29.69 10.37
N ARG A 697 -2.50 30.41 10.50
CA ARG A 697 -1.40 30.42 9.51
C ARG A 697 -0.72 29.04 9.43
N PRO A 698 -0.02 28.73 8.32
CA PRO A 698 0.77 27.50 8.17
C PRO A 698 1.74 27.29 9.34
N GLY A 699 1.82 26.06 9.85
CA GLY A 699 2.71 25.69 10.97
C GLY A 699 2.41 26.37 12.30
N LYS A 700 1.19 26.89 12.52
CA LYS A 700 0.80 27.59 13.76
C LYS A 700 -0.36 26.92 14.47
N GLU A 701 -0.45 27.18 15.78
CA GLU A 701 -1.60 26.84 16.59
C GLU A 701 -2.66 27.95 16.56
N GLY A 702 -3.93 27.55 16.64
CA GLY A 702 -5.06 28.41 16.93
C GLY A 702 -5.98 27.79 17.98
N ARG A 703 -6.75 28.64 18.67
CA ARG A 703 -7.68 28.23 19.72
C ARG A 703 -9.11 28.57 19.31
N VAL A 704 -10.03 27.63 19.52
CA VAL A 704 -11.45 27.79 19.24
C VAL A 704 -12.23 27.52 20.53
N GLN A 705 -12.92 28.54 21.03
CA GLN A 705 -13.79 28.39 22.19
C GLN A 705 -14.95 27.44 21.84
N LEU A 706 -15.14 26.37 22.61
CA LEU A 706 -16.28 25.49 22.42
C LEU A 706 -17.56 26.16 22.92
N PRO A 707 -18.70 26.03 22.21
CA PRO A 707 -19.96 26.64 22.64
C PRO A 707 -20.44 26.08 23.98
N GLN A 708 -20.73 26.98 24.94
CA GLN A 708 -21.14 26.61 26.29
C GLN A 708 -22.42 25.76 26.28
N ASP A 709 -23.45 26.22 25.57
CA ASP A 709 -24.79 25.64 25.57
C ASP A 709 -24.95 24.48 24.58
N GLU A 710 -23.99 24.25 23.69
CA GLU A 710 -24.08 23.18 22.69
C GLU A 710 -23.07 22.05 22.92
N VAL A 711 -21.95 22.33 23.59
CA VAL A 711 -20.87 21.36 23.84
C VAL A 711 -20.56 21.24 25.33
N LEU A 712 -20.18 22.34 26.00
CA LEU A 712 -19.59 22.27 27.35
C LEU A 712 -20.61 21.88 28.42
N LYS A 713 -21.91 22.14 28.23
CA LYS A 713 -22.97 21.67 29.14
C LYS A 713 -22.96 20.15 29.38
N PHE A 714 -22.41 19.37 28.46
CA PHE A 714 -22.35 17.90 28.55
C PHE A 714 -21.13 17.38 29.32
N ARG A 715 -20.19 18.24 29.70
CA ARG A 715 -18.94 17.86 30.38
C ARG A 715 -19.14 17.36 31.82
N ASN A 716 -20.16 17.87 32.51
CA ASN A 716 -20.51 17.50 33.89
C ASN A 716 -21.70 16.54 33.99
N ASN A 717 -22.17 16.00 32.86
CA ASN A 717 -23.23 15.01 32.85
C ASN A 717 -22.64 13.60 32.96
N ASP A 718 -22.41 13.15 34.20
CA ASP A 718 -21.81 11.84 34.51
C ASP A 718 -22.68 10.65 34.07
N SER A 719 -23.95 10.88 33.70
CA SER A 719 -24.89 9.81 33.37
C SER A 719 -24.87 9.36 31.90
N ASP A 720 -24.25 10.13 30.98
CA ASP A 720 -24.52 9.98 29.54
C ASP A 720 -23.33 9.58 28.64
N ASN A 721 -22.13 9.26 29.14
CA ASN A 721 -20.96 8.91 28.30
C ASN A 721 -20.87 9.80 27.04
N CYS A 722 -20.76 11.11 27.23
CA CYS A 722 -20.83 12.08 26.14
C CYS A 722 -19.50 12.18 25.38
N TRP A 723 -19.55 12.13 24.05
CA TRP A 723 -18.41 12.23 23.14
C TRP A 723 -18.57 13.42 22.20
N LEU A 724 -17.49 14.17 22.00
CA LEU A 724 -17.37 15.21 20.99
C LEU A 724 -16.62 14.63 19.79
N LEU A 725 -17.18 14.78 18.59
CA LEU A 725 -16.52 14.58 17.31
C LEU A 725 -16.48 15.92 16.56
N VAL A 726 -15.30 16.34 16.11
CA VAL A 726 -15.09 17.49 15.25
C VAL A 726 -14.55 16.99 13.91
N THR A 727 -15.18 17.35 12.80
CA THR A 727 -14.78 16.98 11.44
C THR A 727 -14.35 18.23 10.68
N PHE A 728 -13.21 18.16 10.01
CA PHE A 728 -12.65 19.23 9.18
C PHE A 728 -12.90 18.88 7.71
N ARG A 729 -13.74 19.66 7.04
CA ARG A 729 -14.16 19.45 5.66
C ARG A 729 -13.67 20.57 4.75
N GLN A 730 -13.30 20.20 3.54
CA GLN A 730 -12.97 21.15 2.48
C GLN A 730 -14.21 21.98 2.08
N ARG A 731 -14.05 23.29 1.84
CA ARG A 731 -15.16 24.20 1.49
C ARG A 731 -15.53 24.21 0.01
N GLU A 732 -14.55 24.00 -0.87
CA GLU A 732 -14.67 24.19 -2.31
C GLU A 732 -14.30 22.91 -3.05
N ASP A 733 -14.72 22.77 -4.31
CA ASP A 733 -14.23 21.68 -5.16
C ASP A 733 -12.73 21.85 -5.44
N LYS A 734 -12.03 20.73 -5.51
CA LYS A 734 -10.65 20.63 -6.00
C LYS A 734 -10.59 19.57 -7.10
N PRO A 735 -9.60 19.63 -8.00
CA PRO A 735 -9.42 18.61 -9.03
C PRO A 735 -9.31 17.16 -8.51
N TRP A 736 -9.03 16.96 -7.22
CA TRP A 736 -8.89 15.65 -6.58
C TRP A 736 -10.02 15.26 -5.61
N ALA A 737 -10.92 16.19 -5.24
CA ALA A 737 -12.06 15.88 -4.38
C ALA A 737 -13.13 16.98 -4.41
N GLN A 738 -14.39 16.59 -4.21
CA GLN A 738 -15.53 17.51 -4.09
C GLN A 738 -15.53 18.26 -2.75
N ALA A 739 -16.20 19.41 -2.71
CA ALA A 739 -16.52 20.14 -1.49
C ALA A 739 -17.20 19.21 -0.46
N GLY A 740 -16.87 19.37 0.82
CA GLY A 740 -17.34 18.51 1.88
C GLY A 740 -16.44 17.30 2.17
N HIS A 741 -15.42 17.02 1.35
CA HIS A 741 -14.42 15.97 1.63
C HIS A 741 -13.78 16.15 3.01
N THR A 742 -13.77 15.07 3.81
CA THR A 742 -13.14 15.07 5.14
C THR A 742 -11.62 14.98 5.00
N VAL A 743 -10.94 16.03 5.43
CA VAL A 743 -9.48 16.15 5.44
C VAL A 743 -8.90 15.63 6.76
N ALA A 744 -9.56 15.93 7.87
CA ALA A 744 -9.17 15.49 9.20
C ALA A 744 -10.38 15.38 10.14
N TRP A 745 -10.25 14.68 11.26
CA TRP A 745 -11.26 14.66 12.32
C TRP A 745 -10.65 14.44 13.71
N TYR A 746 -11.34 14.83 14.76
CA TYR A 746 -10.92 14.64 16.15
C TYR A 746 -12.08 14.18 17.00
N GLN A 747 -11.84 13.21 17.88
CA GLN A 747 -12.86 12.71 18.79
C GLN A 747 -12.32 12.60 20.21
N THR A 748 -13.12 12.98 21.19
CA THR A 748 -12.80 12.85 22.61
C THR A 748 -14.04 12.65 23.47
N GLN A 749 -13.86 12.04 24.64
CA GLN A 749 -14.92 11.94 25.65
C GLN A 749 -14.97 13.23 26.48
N LEU A 750 -16.15 13.85 26.61
CA LEU A 750 -16.34 15.09 27.35
C LEU A 750 -16.51 14.87 28.86
N SER A 751 -17.22 13.81 29.26
CA SER A 751 -17.45 13.48 30.68
C SER A 751 -16.17 12.93 31.32
N LYS A 752 -15.68 13.51 32.43
CA LYS A 752 -14.59 12.90 33.20
C LYS A 752 -15.10 11.60 33.84
N ALA A 753 -14.54 10.45 33.44
CA ALA A 753 -14.66 9.26 34.27
C ALA A 753 -14.07 9.56 35.65
N ARG A 754 -14.81 9.31 36.73
CA ARG A 754 -14.29 9.44 38.10
C ARG A 754 -12.96 8.66 38.22
N THR A 755 -11.86 9.36 38.48
CA THR A 755 -10.63 8.75 39.01
C THR A 755 -10.91 8.38 40.47
N GLY A 756 -11.50 7.20 40.67
CA GLY A 756 -11.87 6.71 41.99
C GLY A 756 -12.58 5.38 41.89
N SER A 757 -11.78 4.31 41.96
CA SER A 757 -12.17 2.88 41.86
C SER A 757 -12.63 2.44 40.47
N PRO A 758 -12.36 1.19 40.05
CA PRO A 758 -12.99 0.63 38.87
C PRO A 758 -14.50 0.85 38.99
N VAL A 759 -15.18 1.08 37.87
CA VAL A 759 -16.64 1.00 37.83
C VAL A 759 -16.99 -0.46 38.15
N GLN A 760 -16.97 -0.81 39.44
CA GLN A 760 -18.02 -1.63 39.99
C GLN A 760 -19.28 -0.90 39.55
N HIS A 761 -20.00 -1.50 38.59
CA HIS A 761 -21.44 -1.37 38.64
C HIS A 761 -21.82 -1.81 40.06
N GLN A 762 -21.87 -0.84 40.98
CA GLN A 762 -22.65 -0.96 42.18
C GLN A 762 -24.07 -1.14 41.64
N ILE A 763 -24.47 -2.41 41.61
CA ILE A 763 -25.87 -2.80 41.69
C ILE A 763 -26.46 -1.90 42.78
N PRO A 764 -27.58 -1.19 42.55
CA PRO A 764 -28.27 -0.52 43.63
C PRO A 764 -28.73 -1.58 44.63
N ASP A 765 -27.89 -1.88 45.63
CA ASP A 765 -28.31 -2.52 46.86
C ASP A 765 -29.03 -1.46 47.71
N SER A 766 -30.23 -1.09 47.26
CA SER A 766 -31.23 -0.49 48.13
C SER A 766 -32.57 -1.17 47.86
N ALA A 767 -32.73 -2.29 48.57
CA ALA A 767 -33.98 -2.86 49.06
C ALA A 767 -35.28 -2.26 48.50
N ALA A 768 -35.77 -2.80 47.39
CA ALA A 768 -37.20 -3.02 47.20
C ALA A 768 -37.48 -4.48 47.49
N LYS A 769 -37.90 -4.77 48.73
CA LYS A 769 -38.48 -6.06 49.11
C LYS A 769 -39.78 -6.27 48.33
N SER A 770 -39.73 -7.02 47.23
CA SER A 770 -40.74 -8.05 46.90
C SER A 770 -40.39 -8.81 45.62
N SER A 771 -40.61 -10.12 45.65
CA SER A 771 -40.45 -11.15 44.61
C SER A 771 -39.07 -11.81 44.50
N SER A 772 -39.08 -13.13 44.71
CA SER A 772 -37.92 -14.01 44.85
C SER A 772 -37.08 -14.08 43.56
N PRO A 773 -35.73 -14.03 43.62
CA PRO A 773 -34.90 -14.32 42.45
C PRO A 773 -35.23 -15.74 41.93
N SER A 774 -35.38 -15.89 40.62
CA SER A 774 -35.56 -17.19 39.99
C SER A 774 -34.36 -18.08 40.32
N SER A 775 -34.58 -19.10 41.16
CA SER A 775 -33.50 -19.96 41.67
C SER A 775 -32.84 -20.73 40.52
N LEU A 776 -31.51 -20.64 40.41
CA LEU A 776 -30.73 -21.55 39.59
C LEU A 776 -30.78 -22.95 40.21
N SER A 777 -30.70 -23.99 39.38
CA SER A 777 -30.56 -25.37 39.83
C SER A 777 -29.26 -25.97 39.30
N LEU A 778 -28.52 -26.67 40.18
CA LEU A 778 -27.32 -27.43 39.86
C LEU A 778 -27.61 -28.92 40.00
N ALA A 779 -27.41 -29.67 38.93
CA ALA A 779 -27.38 -31.13 38.94
C ALA A 779 -25.96 -31.63 38.63
N THR A 780 -25.48 -32.62 39.40
CA THR A 780 -24.15 -33.20 39.22
C THR A 780 -24.26 -34.66 38.78
N SER A 781 -23.50 -35.02 37.74
CA SER A 781 -23.31 -36.39 37.26
C SER A 781 -21.81 -36.66 37.11
N PRO A 782 -21.33 -37.91 36.96
CA PRO A 782 -19.91 -38.21 36.77
C PRO A 782 -19.25 -37.43 35.61
N LEU A 783 -20.00 -37.12 34.55
CA LEU A 783 -19.47 -36.48 33.34
C LEU A 783 -19.77 -34.99 33.22
N ALA A 784 -20.76 -34.46 33.97
CA ALA A 784 -21.17 -33.07 33.80
C ALA A 784 -21.75 -32.41 35.06
N PHE A 785 -21.52 -31.11 35.19
CA PHE A 785 -22.37 -30.20 35.96
C PHE A 785 -23.43 -29.60 35.03
N THR A 786 -24.70 -29.68 35.39
CA THR A 786 -25.82 -29.10 34.62
C THR A 786 -26.46 -27.98 35.42
N ILE A 787 -26.44 -26.77 34.85
CA ILE A 787 -27.04 -25.57 35.44
C ILE A 787 -28.32 -25.25 34.67
N THR A 788 -29.44 -25.14 35.37
CA THR A 788 -30.76 -24.94 34.74
C THR A 788 -31.55 -23.80 35.40
N THR A 789 -32.16 -22.95 34.56
CA THR A 789 -33.28 -22.05 34.86
C THR A 789 -34.51 -22.51 34.06
N PRO A 790 -35.71 -21.90 34.21
CA PRO A 790 -36.86 -22.24 33.37
C PRO A 790 -36.60 -22.09 31.86
N SER A 791 -35.71 -21.18 31.47
CA SER A 791 -35.40 -20.86 30.07
C SER A 791 -34.03 -21.35 29.61
N THR A 792 -33.05 -21.52 30.51
CA THR A 792 -31.65 -21.80 30.16
C THR A 792 -31.18 -23.14 30.69
N THR A 793 -30.41 -23.89 29.89
CA THR A 793 -29.63 -25.04 30.34
C THR A 793 -28.19 -24.93 29.86
N ILE A 794 -27.24 -25.03 30.79
CA ILE A 794 -25.79 -25.02 30.52
C ILE A 794 -25.20 -26.32 31.07
N LYS A 795 -24.51 -27.09 30.23
CA LYS A 795 -23.77 -28.29 30.65
C LYS A 795 -22.28 -28.00 30.62
N PHE A 796 -21.61 -28.34 31.71
CA PHE A 796 -20.16 -28.20 31.90
C PHE A 796 -19.53 -29.58 31.98
N ASP A 797 -18.61 -29.88 31.08
CA ASP A 797 -17.88 -31.15 31.01
C ASP A 797 -16.89 -31.27 32.18
N ARG A 798 -17.06 -32.29 33.03
CA ARG A 798 -16.20 -32.52 34.21
C ARG A 798 -14.87 -33.19 33.88
N THR A 799 -14.77 -33.84 32.72
CA THR A 799 -13.53 -34.49 32.26
C THR A 799 -12.57 -33.47 31.67
N ARG A 800 -13.11 -32.47 30.97
CA ARG A 800 -12.30 -31.50 30.23
C ARG A 800 -12.34 -30.07 30.81
N GLY A 801 -13.33 -29.78 31.65
CA GLY A 801 -13.42 -28.52 32.38
C GLY A 801 -13.87 -27.33 31.55
N HIS A 802 -14.84 -27.53 30.65
CA HIS A 802 -15.39 -26.45 29.81
C HIS A 802 -16.86 -26.70 29.46
N ILE A 803 -17.53 -25.66 28.94
CA ILE A 803 -18.93 -25.74 28.52
C ILE A 803 -19.07 -26.67 27.31
N SER A 804 -19.91 -27.69 27.44
CA SER A 804 -20.21 -28.68 26.39
C SER A 804 -21.57 -28.48 25.72
N SER A 805 -22.48 -27.73 26.35
CA SER A 805 -23.77 -27.34 25.76
C SER A 805 -24.29 -26.07 26.42
N PHE A 806 -24.90 -25.18 25.64
CA PHE A 806 -25.61 -24.00 26.13
C PHE A 806 -26.86 -23.80 25.26
N THR A 807 -28.04 -23.97 25.86
CA THR A 807 -29.34 -23.78 25.22
C THR A 807 -30.19 -22.79 26.01
N HIS A 808 -30.95 -21.93 25.32
CA HIS A 808 -31.89 -20.99 25.91
C HIS A 808 -33.20 -20.95 25.11
N ASN A 809 -34.35 -21.11 25.76
CA ASN A 809 -35.68 -21.23 25.14
C ASN A 809 -35.72 -22.27 24.00
N ASN A 810 -35.04 -23.41 24.19
CA ASN A 810 -34.84 -24.47 23.17
C ASN A 810 -33.98 -24.06 21.95
N HIS A 811 -33.40 -22.86 21.93
CA HIS A 811 -32.41 -22.46 20.92
C HIS A 811 -31.00 -22.83 21.39
N PRO A 812 -30.20 -23.56 20.58
CA PRO A 812 -28.78 -23.72 20.87
C PRO A 812 -28.09 -22.35 20.74
N VAL A 813 -27.47 -21.92 21.83
CA VAL A 813 -26.67 -20.68 21.88
C VAL A 813 -25.29 -20.95 21.29
N LEU A 814 -24.67 -22.04 21.75
CA LEU A 814 -23.39 -22.53 21.24
C LEU A 814 -23.63 -23.83 20.47
N LEU A 815 -22.96 -23.97 19.33
CA LEU A 815 -23.01 -25.18 18.50
C LEU A 815 -21.63 -25.47 17.94
N ASP A 816 -21.30 -26.75 17.77
CA ASP A 816 -20.09 -27.13 17.06
C ASP A 816 -20.29 -26.83 15.57
N THR A 817 -19.68 -25.73 15.12
CA THR A 817 -19.80 -25.22 13.76
C THR A 817 -18.54 -25.44 12.93
N ARG A 818 -17.57 -26.19 13.48
CA ARG A 818 -16.33 -26.53 12.81
C ARG A 818 -16.65 -27.29 11.53
N VAL A 819 -15.84 -27.03 10.52
CA VAL A 819 -15.74 -27.98 9.41
C VAL A 819 -14.74 -29.07 9.80
N ALA A 820 -14.82 -30.24 9.18
CA ALA A 820 -13.80 -31.27 9.34
C ALA A 820 -12.47 -30.71 8.81
N SER A 821 -11.70 -30.07 9.70
CA SER A 821 -10.45 -29.42 9.33
C SER A 821 -9.41 -30.48 8.94
N HIS A 822 -8.50 -30.12 8.05
CA HIS A 822 -7.31 -30.93 7.74
C HIS A 822 -6.26 -30.89 8.88
N ASN A 823 -6.49 -30.07 9.91
CA ASN A 823 -5.65 -30.01 11.12
C ASN A 823 -6.28 -30.80 12.29
N PRO A 824 -5.88 -32.06 12.52
CA PRO A 824 -6.41 -32.90 13.60
C PRO A 824 -6.07 -32.39 15.01
N ALA A 825 -5.13 -31.43 15.16
CA ALA A 825 -4.78 -30.81 16.43
C ALA A 825 -5.82 -29.77 16.91
N SER A 826 -6.71 -29.28 16.02
CA SER A 826 -7.72 -28.27 16.36
C SER A 826 -9.00 -28.87 16.96
N ARG A 827 -8.89 -29.53 18.11
CA ARG A 827 -10.06 -29.81 18.95
C ARG A 827 -10.42 -28.57 19.76
N SER A 828 -11.00 -27.55 19.11
CA SER A 828 -11.50 -26.36 19.80
C SER A 828 -12.85 -26.69 20.48
N PRO A 829 -12.97 -26.66 21.82
CA PRO A 829 -14.26 -26.75 22.52
C PRO A 829 -15.23 -25.63 22.10
N LEU A 830 -16.50 -25.72 22.48
CA LEU A 830 -17.48 -24.66 22.20
C LEU A 830 -17.08 -23.31 22.82
N PHE A 831 -16.35 -23.35 23.93
CA PHE A 831 -15.83 -22.22 24.65
C PHE A 831 -14.44 -22.57 25.19
N ALA A 832 -13.38 -21.86 24.77
CA ALA A 832 -12.02 -22.12 25.23
C ALA A 832 -11.10 -20.91 25.12
N LEU A 833 -10.06 -20.90 25.95
CA LEU A 833 -8.93 -19.98 25.79
C LEU A 833 -8.10 -20.37 24.56
N ASP A 834 -7.65 -19.36 23.81
CA ASP A 834 -6.87 -19.51 22.60
C ASP A 834 -5.88 -18.34 22.44
N PHE A 835 -4.77 -18.61 21.75
CA PHE A 835 -3.65 -17.68 21.60
C PHE A 835 -3.22 -17.47 20.14
N TRP A 836 -3.77 -18.26 19.21
CA TRP A 836 -3.31 -18.28 17.82
C TRP A 836 -4.18 -17.39 16.94
N ARG A 837 -3.52 -16.71 16.00
CA ARG A 837 -4.13 -16.08 14.83
C ARG A 837 -3.41 -16.62 13.58
N PRO A 838 -4.07 -16.78 12.42
CA PRO A 838 -3.36 -17.00 11.17
C PRO A 838 -2.35 -15.87 10.97
N PRO A 839 -1.07 -16.15 10.68
CA PRO A 839 -0.06 -15.11 10.49
C PRO A 839 -0.48 -14.08 9.45
N THR A 840 -0.20 -12.80 9.70
CA THR A 840 -0.08 -11.79 8.64
C THR A 840 1.23 -11.98 7.87
N ASP A 841 1.39 -11.30 6.73
CA ASP A 841 2.69 -11.30 6.02
C ASP A 841 3.83 -10.78 6.91
N ASN A 842 3.55 -9.74 7.70
CA ASN A 842 4.49 -9.21 8.70
C ASN A 842 4.79 -10.22 9.82
N ASP A 843 3.78 -10.94 10.32
CA ASP A 843 4.00 -11.99 11.32
C ASP A 843 4.89 -13.11 10.74
N ALA A 844 4.70 -13.44 9.46
CA ALA A 844 5.42 -14.52 8.78
C ALA A 844 6.92 -14.20 8.67
N ALA A 845 7.25 -12.96 8.28
CA ALA A 845 8.63 -12.48 8.17
C ALA A 845 9.34 -12.34 9.53
N TRP A 846 8.61 -12.01 10.60
CA TRP A 846 9.20 -11.67 11.90
C TRP A 846 9.14 -12.79 12.95
N GLN A 847 7.94 -13.21 13.35
CA GLN A 847 7.75 -13.89 14.64
C GLN A 847 7.08 -15.26 14.55
N THR A 848 6.44 -15.58 13.42
CA THR A 848 5.72 -16.85 13.21
C THR A 848 6.61 -18.06 13.45
N GLY A 849 7.85 -18.05 12.96
CA GLY A 849 8.82 -19.12 13.20
C GLY A 849 9.08 -19.36 14.69
N GLN A 850 9.24 -18.28 15.46
CA GLN A 850 9.41 -18.37 16.92
C GLN A 850 8.14 -18.89 17.59
N TRP A 851 6.97 -18.34 17.28
CA TRP A 851 5.71 -18.78 17.87
C TRP A 851 5.40 -20.26 17.58
N LYS A 852 5.67 -20.72 16.35
CA LYS A 852 5.53 -22.14 15.97
C LYS A 852 6.55 -23.02 16.68
N ARG A 853 7.80 -22.58 16.84
CA ARG A 853 8.82 -23.28 17.64
C ARG A 853 8.40 -23.47 19.10
N TYR A 854 7.76 -22.46 19.71
CA TYR A 854 7.19 -22.59 21.06
C TYR A 854 5.89 -23.39 21.10
N GLY A 855 5.31 -23.76 19.96
CA GLY A 855 4.13 -24.61 19.86
C GLY A 855 2.80 -23.89 20.05
N LEU A 856 2.73 -22.56 19.92
CA LEU A 856 1.49 -21.79 20.17
C LEU A 856 0.29 -22.23 19.31
N HIS A 857 0.54 -22.61 18.06
CA HIS A 857 -0.46 -23.19 17.15
C HIS A 857 -0.95 -24.61 17.53
N LEU A 858 -0.32 -25.27 18.50
CA LEU A 858 -0.60 -26.64 18.96
C LEU A 858 -1.02 -26.70 20.44
N MET A 859 -1.43 -25.56 21.01
CA MET A 859 -1.82 -25.50 22.42
C MET A 859 -3.01 -26.42 22.71
N THR A 860 -2.88 -27.22 23.75
CA THR A 860 -3.94 -28.10 24.27
C THR A 860 -4.17 -27.84 25.74
N SER A 861 -5.29 -28.35 26.26
CA SER A 861 -5.68 -28.18 27.66
C SER A 861 -5.70 -29.52 28.39
N ARG A 862 -5.05 -29.57 29.56
CA ARG A 862 -5.18 -30.65 30.53
C ARG A 862 -5.85 -30.12 31.80
N LEU A 863 -7.02 -30.66 32.13
CA LEU A 863 -7.69 -30.39 33.39
C LEU A 863 -6.87 -30.96 34.57
N LYS A 864 -6.61 -30.13 35.58
CA LYS A 864 -5.99 -30.52 36.86
C LYS A 864 -7.06 -30.80 37.91
N SER A 865 -8.03 -29.90 38.03
CA SER A 865 -9.12 -29.99 39.01
C SER A 865 -10.36 -29.25 38.51
N VAL A 866 -11.55 -29.69 38.91
CA VAL A 866 -12.81 -28.97 38.70
C VAL A 866 -13.75 -29.17 39.89
N ALA A 867 -14.33 -28.08 40.38
CA ALA A 867 -15.29 -28.11 41.48
C ALA A 867 -16.43 -27.11 41.25
N ALA A 868 -17.61 -27.43 41.78
CA ALA A 868 -18.79 -26.57 41.77
C ALA A 868 -19.19 -26.22 43.21
N TYR A 869 -19.64 -24.98 43.41
CA TYR A 869 -20.03 -24.41 44.69
C TYR A 869 -21.38 -23.69 44.55
N THR A 870 -22.17 -23.69 45.63
CA THR A 870 -23.43 -22.93 45.76
C THR A 870 -23.35 -22.00 46.96
N ASP A 871 -24.10 -20.91 46.96
CA ASP A 871 -24.21 -19.94 48.06
C ASP A 871 -24.92 -20.46 49.33
N ALA A 872 -25.62 -21.59 49.25
CA ALA A 872 -26.06 -22.33 50.42
C ALA A 872 -24.86 -23.01 51.13
N ASN A 873 -24.60 -22.65 52.39
CA ASN A 873 -23.42 -23.03 53.19
C ASN A 873 -22.98 -24.51 53.12
N SER A 874 -21.67 -24.66 52.90
CA SER A 874 -20.68 -25.67 53.31
C SER A 874 -20.91 -27.18 53.12
N THR A 875 -19.90 -27.78 52.47
CA THR A 875 -19.43 -29.17 52.66
C THR A 875 -20.46 -30.29 52.56
N SER A 876 -20.76 -30.71 51.33
CA SER A 876 -21.11 -32.11 51.07
C SER A 876 -20.11 -32.67 50.05
N ARG A 877 -19.12 -33.41 50.54
CA ARG A 877 -18.54 -34.47 49.72
C ARG A 877 -19.60 -35.57 49.66
N THR A 878 -19.89 -36.00 48.44
CA THR A 878 -20.62 -37.22 48.06
C THR A 878 -22.12 -37.30 48.40
N ALA A 879 -22.96 -37.11 47.38
CA ALA A 879 -23.98 -38.08 46.96
C ALA A 879 -24.44 -37.71 45.53
N ASP A 880 -24.33 -38.64 44.59
CA ASP A 880 -24.84 -38.49 43.24
C ASP A 880 -26.38 -38.28 43.26
N SER A 881 -26.87 -37.41 42.37
CA SER A 881 -28.28 -37.17 42.00
C SER A 881 -29.18 -36.23 42.82
N VAL A 882 -28.65 -35.31 43.65
CA VAL A 882 -29.49 -34.24 44.25
C VAL A 882 -29.40 -32.94 43.45
N MET A 883 -30.56 -32.42 43.04
CA MET A 883 -30.68 -31.10 42.38
C MET A 883 -30.71 -30.01 43.45
N THR A 884 -29.68 -29.17 43.50
CA THR A 884 -29.54 -28.10 44.51
C THR A 884 -30.00 -26.77 43.93
N LYS A 885 -30.90 -26.06 44.61
CA LYS A 885 -31.30 -24.69 44.24
C LYS A 885 -30.41 -23.66 44.94
N ALA A 886 -29.96 -22.65 44.19
CA ALA A 886 -29.07 -21.60 44.67
C ALA A 886 -29.37 -20.27 43.97
N ALA A 887 -29.04 -19.13 44.58
CA ALA A 887 -29.10 -17.84 43.86
C ALA A 887 -27.84 -17.61 43.02
N MET A 888 -26.73 -18.23 43.42
CA MET A 888 -25.45 -18.22 42.71
C MET A 888 -24.82 -19.61 42.64
N ILE A 889 -24.30 -19.98 41.47
CA ILE A 889 -23.51 -21.20 41.26
C ILE A 889 -22.13 -20.80 40.75
N THR A 890 -21.08 -21.35 41.33
CA THR A 890 -19.70 -21.10 40.92
C THR A 890 -19.02 -22.40 40.51
N ILE A 891 -18.43 -22.47 39.32
CA ILE A 891 -17.59 -23.58 38.87
C ILE A 891 -16.15 -23.07 38.74
N ARG A 892 -15.23 -23.67 39.47
CA ARG A 892 -13.79 -23.40 39.36
C ARG A 892 -13.11 -24.56 38.64
N ALA A 893 -12.45 -24.27 37.54
CA ALA A 893 -11.66 -25.22 36.76
C ALA A 893 -10.19 -24.76 36.75
N GLU A 894 -9.27 -25.70 36.98
CA GLU A 894 -7.83 -25.45 36.92
C GLU A 894 -7.22 -26.28 35.79
N HIS A 895 -6.54 -25.62 34.86
CA HIS A 895 -5.94 -26.24 33.69
C HIS A 895 -4.43 -26.01 33.66
N ALA A 896 -3.70 -26.95 33.03
CA ALA A 896 -2.44 -26.64 32.38
C ALA A 896 -2.73 -26.47 30.88
N LEU A 897 -2.49 -25.29 30.32
CA LEU A 897 -2.49 -25.08 28.88
C LEU A 897 -1.06 -25.21 28.36
N ALA A 898 -0.81 -26.18 27.49
CA ALA A 898 0.54 -26.49 27.03
C ALA A 898 0.51 -26.97 25.58
N PRO A 899 1.57 -26.69 24.80
CA PRO A 899 1.85 -27.44 23.59
C PRO A 899 2.32 -28.86 23.98
N PRO A 900 2.52 -29.78 23.02
CA PRO A 900 3.14 -31.08 23.30
C PRO A 900 4.65 -30.92 23.60
N SER A 901 4.98 -30.21 24.67
CA SER A 901 6.33 -29.87 25.11
C SER A 901 6.42 -29.93 26.64
N LEU A 902 7.58 -30.32 27.16
CA LEU A 902 7.91 -30.26 28.59
C LEU A 902 8.43 -28.88 29.03
N ALA A 903 8.82 -28.03 28.08
CA ALA A 903 9.59 -26.81 28.36
C ALA A 903 8.77 -25.74 29.10
N TRP A 904 7.48 -25.63 28.82
CA TRP A 904 6.64 -24.57 29.35
C TRP A 904 5.14 -24.88 29.28
N HIS A 905 4.36 -24.19 30.10
CA HIS A 905 2.89 -24.22 30.08
C HIS A 905 2.32 -22.99 30.80
N PHE A 906 1.03 -22.74 30.65
CA PHE A 906 0.28 -21.84 31.52
C PHE A 906 -0.48 -22.62 32.59
N ASP A 907 -0.31 -22.23 33.85
CA ASP A 907 -1.25 -22.55 34.92
C ASP A 907 -2.45 -21.60 34.81
N VAL A 908 -3.63 -22.15 34.53
CA VAL A 908 -4.85 -21.36 34.36
C VAL A 908 -5.88 -21.76 35.40
N THR A 909 -6.43 -20.78 36.10
CA THR A 909 -7.64 -20.95 36.90
C THR A 909 -8.76 -20.17 36.24
N THR A 910 -9.84 -20.84 35.86
CA THR A 910 -11.05 -20.21 35.34
C THR A 910 -12.21 -20.43 36.30
N THR A 911 -12.79 -19.34 36.80
CA THR A 911 -13.94 -19.35 37.71
C THR A 911 -15.16 -18.80 36.99
N TYR A 912 -16.13 -19.68 36.74
CA TYR A 912 -17.42 -19.37 36.13
C TYR A 912 -18.45 -19.12 37.23
N THR A 913 -19.00 -17.93 37.32
CA THR A 913 -20.04 -17.56 38.29
C THR A 913 -21.35 -17.26 37.57
N PHE A 914 -22.39 -18.02 37.89
CA PHE A 914 -23.72 -17.93 37.29
C PHE A 914 -24.70 -17.35 38.28
N HIS A 915 -25.49 -16.37 37.85
CA HIS A 915 -26.62 -15.82 38.61
C HIS A 915 -27.70 -15.30 37.64
N THR A 916 -28.91 -15.07 38.15
CA THR A 916 -29.97 -14.39 37.39
C THR A 916 -30.09 -12.94 37.86
N ALA A 917 -30.15 -11.99 36.92
CA ALA A 917 -30.44 -10.59 37.21
C ALA A 917 -31.81 -10.21 36.66
N GLN A 918 -32.52 -9.27 37.30
CA GLN A 918 -33.78 -8.74 36.76
C GLN A 918 -33.52 -7.71 35.65
N HIS A 919 -34.39 -7.70 34.65
CA HIS A 919 -34.39 -6.69 33.59
C HIS A 919 -35.12 -5.42 34.06
N SER A 920 -34.41 -4.30 34.21
CA SER A 920 -35.04 -3.00 34.47
C SER A 920 -35.45 -2.36 33.14
N SER A 921 -36.64 -2.66 32.62
CA SER A 921 -37.23 -1.84 31.55
C SER A 921 -38.53 -1.19 31.99
N SER A 922 -38.47 0.12 32.19
CA SER A 922 -39.62 1.01 32.29
C SER A 922 -40.20 1.28 30.89
N SER A 923 -40.94 0.33 30.33
CA SER A 923 -42.00 0.52 29.30
C SER A 923 -42.28 -0.78 28.53
N SER A 924 -43.24 -1.58 29.01
CA SER A 924 -44.21 -2.31 28.18
C SER A 924 -45.11 -3.16 29.08
N SER A 925 -46.39 -3.18 28.75
CA SER A 925 -47.50 -3.67 29.57
C SER A 925 -47.71 -5.18 29.53
N ASN A 926 -46.66 -5.99 29.41
CA ASN A 926 -46.76 -7.45 29.47
C ASN A 926 -45.94 -8.02 30.63
N ASN A 927 -46.66 -8.57 31.60
CA ASN A 927 -46.20 -8.99 32.93
C ASN A 927 -45.46 -10.35 32.88
N VAL A 928 -44.37 -10.44 32.12
CA VAL A 928 -43.42 -11.57 32.19
C VAL A 928 -42.11 -11.05 32.81
N PRO A 929 -41.73 -11.50 34.02
CA PRO A 929 -40.43 -11.14 34.58
C PRO A 929 -39.33 -11.83 33.76
N ASN A 930 -38.72 -11.12 32.81
CA ASN A 930 -37.53 -11.61 32.09
C ASN A 930 -36.33 -11.53 33.04
N SER A 931 -35.98 -12.65 33.67
CA SER A 931 -34.70 -12.80 34.34
C SER A 931 -33.61 -13.14 33.32
N ARG A 932 -32.57 -12.29 33.23
CA ARG A 932 -31.40 -12.53 32.37
C ARG A 932 -30.41 -13.44 33.08
N VAL A 933 -29.84 -14.39 32.34
CA VAL A 933 -28.75 -15.23 32.86
C VAL A 933 -27.43 -14.51 32.64
N VAL A 934 -26.68 -14.32 33.72
CA VAL A 934 -25.35 -13.68 33.72
C VAL A 934 -24.31 -14.72 34.11
N MET A 935 -23.29 -14.88 33.26
CA MET A 935 -22.13 -15.72 33.49
C MET A 935 -20.87 -14.86 33.52
N LYS A 936 -20.26 -14.72 34.70
CA LYS A 936 -18.94 -14.09 34.87
C LYS A 936 -17.86 -15.16 34.77
N ILE A 937 -16.86 -14.93 33.93
CA ILE A 937 -15.77 -15.86 33.62
C ILE A 937 -14.48 -15.16 34.01
N HIS A 938 -14.05 -15.44 35.22
CA HIS A 938 -12.81 -14.91 35.76
C HIS A 938 -11.66 -15.83 35.39
N THR A 939 -10.66 -15.33 34.66
CA THR A 939 -9.48 -16.08 34.25
C THR A 939 -8.25 -15.50 34.92
N HIS A 940 -7.49 -16.35 35.59
CA HIS A 940 -6.16 -16.06 36.11
C HIS A 940 -5.15 -17.02 35.49
N MET A 941 -4.14 -16.48 34.82
CA MET A 941 -3.18 -17.25 34.03
C MET A 941 -1.75 -16.90 34.45
N ARG A 942 -0.92 -17.93 34.68
CA ARG A 942 0.50 -17.80 35.04
C ARG A 942 1.38 -18.63 34.10
N PRO A 943 2.33 -18.02 33.37
CA PRO A 943 3.31 -18.78 32.60
C PRO A 943 4.30 -19.51 33.51
N ARG A 944 4.72 -20.71 33.11
CA ARG A 944 5.72 -21.55 33.80
C ARG A 944 6.74 -22.07 32.79
N GLY A 945 8.00 -22.17 33.20
CA GLY A 945 9.09 -22.71 32.38
C GLY A 945 9.63 -21.71 31.36
N THR A 946 10.13 -22.20 30.22
CA THR A 946 10.72 -21.38 29.15
C THR A 946 9.68 -21.07 28.08
N PHE A 947 8.89 -20.02 28.30
CA PHE A 947 7.78 -19.59 27.45
C PHE A 947 8.22 -18.58 26.36
N PRO A 948 7.42 -18.36 25.29
CA PRO A 948 7.72 -17.32 24.29
C PRO A 948 7.63 -15.92 24.91
N PRO A 949 8.40 -14.93 24.44
CA PRO A 949 8.39 -13.58 25.01
C PRO A 949 7.04 -12.86 24.86
N ASN A 950 6.31 -13.16 23.79
CA ASN A 950 5.01 -12.58 23.48
C ASN A 950 4.08 -13.60 22.79
N LEU A 951 2.83 -13.18 22.57
CA LEU A 951 1.75 -13.96 21.99
C LEU A 951 1.13 -13.20 20.80
N PRO A 952 0.55 -13.90 19.80
CA PRO A 952 -0.23 -13.25 18.75
C PRO A 952 -1.51 -12.61 19.30
N ARG A 953 -2.16 -13.29 20.24
CA ARG A 953 -3.36 -12.83 20.97
C ARG A 953 -3.54 -13.60 22.27
N ILE A 954 -4.46 -13.13 23.10
CA ILE A 954 -4.93 -13.86 24.27
C ILE A 954 -6.41 -13.59 24.53
N GLY A 955 -7.21 -14.65 24.52
CA GLY A 955 -8.65 -14.51 24.75
C GLY A 955 -9.44 -15.79 24.64
N HIS A 956 -10.75 -15.63 24.52
CA HIS A 956 -11.72 -16.72 24.46
C HIS A 956 -12.29 -16.88 23.04
N ASN A 957 -12.25 -18.11 22.55
CA ASN A 957 -12.94 -18.55 21.35
C ASN A 957 -14.32 -19.10 21.71
N ILE A 958 -15.38 -18.56 21.11
CA ILE A 958 -16.78 -18.91 21.36
C ILE A 958 -17.42 -19.36 20.04
N GLN A 959 -17.87 -20.61 19.97
CA GLN A 959 -18.52 -21.15 18.77
C GLN A 959 -20.02 -20.88 18.79
N LEU A 960 -20.46 -19.92 17.99
CA LEU A 960 -21.85 -19.50 17.92
C LEU A 960 -22.68 -20.45 17.06
N SER A 961 -23.94 -20.64 17.46
CA SER A 961 -24.94 -21.27 16.59
C SER A 961 -25.07 -20.52 15.25
N PRO A 962 -25.33 -21.22 14.12
CA PRO A 962 -25.60 -20.61 12.81
C PRO A 962 -26.74 -19.58 12.80
N SER A 963 -27.59 -19.58 13.82
CA SER A 963 -28.65 -18.58 13.98
C SER A 963 -28.10 -17.17 14.21
N TYR A 964 -26.87 -17.00 14.69
CA TYR A 964 -26.25 -15.69 14.91
C TYR A 964 -25.61 -15.17 13.62
N THR A 965 -26.09 -14.02 13.15
CA THR A 965 -25.69 -13.46 11.84
C THR A 965 -25.29 -11.99 11.93
N HIS A 966 -25.54 -11.33 13.06
CA HIS A 966 -25.28 -9.91 13.26
C HIS A 966 -24.51 -9.65 14.55
N VAL A 967 -23.71 -8.58 14.53
CA VAL A 967 -22.97 -8.09 15.70
C VAL A 967 -23.19 -6.58 15.89
N LYS A 968 -23.30 -6.14 17.14
CA LYS A 968 -23.38 -4.73 17.55
C LYS A 968 -22.37 -4.49 18.66
N TRP A 969 -21.60 -3.41 18.63
CA TRP A 969 -20.57 -3.16 19.64
C TRP A 969 -20.40 -1.69 19.98
N PHE A 970 -19.90 -1.43 21.20
CA PHE A 970 -19.36 -0.14 21.61
C PHE A 970 -17.84 -0.22 21.67
N GLY A 971 -17.17 0.43 20.72
CA GLY A 971 -15.72 0.51 20.66
C GLY A 971 -15.27 1.22 19.39
N ARG A 972 -14.04 0.96 18.95
CA ARG A 972 -13.55 1.46 17.68
C ARG A 972 -14.19 0.73 16.50
N GLY A 973 -14.50 1.48 15.45
CA GLY A 973 -15.07 0.94 14.22
C GLY A 973 -15.40 2.03 13.18
N PRO A 974 -16.11 1.64 12.10
CA PRO A 974 -16.69 0.31 11.87
C PRO A 974 -15.70 -0.74 11.32
N LEU A 975 -14.52 -0.32 10.86
CA LEU A 975 -13.55 -1.19 10.22
C LEU A 975 -12.66 -1.89 11.26
N GLU A 976 -11.74 -2.71 10.78
CA GLU A 976 -10.80 -3.41 11.66
C GLU A 976 -9.76 -2.46 12.29
N SER A 977 -9.23 -2.87 13.45
CA SER A 977 -8.15 -2.19 14.15
C SER A 977 -7.29 -3.17 14.96
N TYR A 978 -6.03 -2.81 15.20
CA TYR A 978 -5.03 -3.54 15.98
C TYR A 978 -4.24 -2.57 16.87
N ASN A 979 -3.42 -3.07 17.80
CA ASN A 979 -2.76 -2.23 18.81
C ASN A 979 -1.91 -1.07 18.24
N ASP A 980 -1.36 -1.23 17.03
CA ASP A 980 -0.54 -0.23 16.33
C ASP A 980 -1.19 0.29 15.02
N LYS A 981 -2.46 -0.07 14.77
CA LYS A 981 -3.25 0.32 13.58
C LYS A 981 -4.72 0.50 13.98
N TYR A 982 -5.08 1.65 14.57
CA TYR A 982 -6.42 1.89 15.14
C TYR A 982 -6.92 3.35 15.09
N LEU A 983 -6.07 4.31 14.75
CA LEU A 983 -6.35 5.74 14.86
C LEU A 983 -7.48 6.15 13.93
N SER A 984 -7.59 5.54 12.76
CA SER A 984 -8.65 5.83 11.78
C SER A 984 -10.04 5.38 12.23
N GLN A 985 -10.12 4.56 13.28
CA GLN A 985 -11.37 4.03 13.79
C GLN A 985 -11.86 4.86 14.97
N SER A 986 -13.04 5.47 14.82
CA SER A 986 -13.65 6.28 15.88
C SER A 986 -14.40 5.42 16.89
N ALA A 987 -14.48 5.88 18.14
CA ALA A 987 -15.30 5.26 19.15
C ALA A 987 -16.79 5.51 18.83
N GLY A 988 -17.60 4.46 18.82
CA GLY A 988 -19.01 4.56 18.43
C GLY A 988 -19.81 3.32 18.81
N ILE A 989 -21.12 3.39 18.57
CA ILE A 989 -22.00 2.22 18.59
C ILE A 989 -22.16 1.75 17.15
N TRP A 990 -21.52 0.64 16.82
CA TRP A 990 -21.48 0.10 15.47
C TRP A 990 -22.30 -1.18 15.40
N SER A 991 -22.83 -1.49 14.21
CA SER A 991 -23.45 -2.79 13.95
C SER A 991 -23.16 -3.23 12.53
N ASN A 992 -23.01 -4.55 12.33
CA ASN A 992 -22.78 -5.12 11.02
C ASN A 992 -23.26 -6.57 10.95
N SER A 993 -23.41 -7.10 9.73
CA SER A 993 -23.53 -8.54 9.53
C SER A 993 -22.17 -9.20 9.83
N ILE A 994 -22.17 -10.43 10.35
CA ILE A 994 -20.93 -11.17 10.61
C ILE A 994 -20.14 -11.44 9.32
N VAL A 995 -20.82 -11.53 8.17
CA VAL A 995 -20.15 -11.72 6.87
C VAL A 995 -19.32 -10.50 6.50
N ASP A 996 -19.88 -9.31 6.74
CA ASP A 996 -19.24 -8.03 6.40
C ASP A 996 -18.21 -7.59 7.46
N MET A 997 -18.01 -8.41 8.51
CA MET A 997 -16.96 -8.20 9.49
C MET A 997 -15.57 -8.65 9.01
N GLN A 998 -15.47 -9.38 7.89
CA GLN A 998 -14.20 -9.87 7.33
C GLN A 998 -13.58 -8.87 6.37
N GLN A 999 -12.26 -8.70 6.43
CA GLN A 999 -11.50 -8.04 5.37
C GLN A 999 -11.05 -9.09 4.35
N ARG A 1000 -11.29 -8.81 3.07
CA ARG A 1000 -10.82 -9.65 1.97
C ARG A 1000 -9.52 -9.06 1.45
N TYR A 1001 -8.40 -9.64 1.87
CA TYR A 1001 -7.09 -9.36 1.32
C TYR A 1001 -6.86 -10.21 0.07
N ASP A 1002 -6.10 -9.71 -0.90
CA ASP A 1002 -5.66 -10.49 -2.06
C ASP A 1002 -4.88 -11.74 -1.62
N VAL A 1003 -4.14 -11.66 -0.51
CA VAL A 1003 -3.52 -12.80 0.18
C VAL A 1003 -4.26 -13.05 1.51
N PRO A 1004 -4.99 -14.17 1.67
CA PRO A 1004 -5.69 -14.50 2.91
C PRO A 1004 -4.81 -14.53 4.17
N GLN A 1005 -5.21 -13.78 5.19
CA GLN A 1005 -4.49 -13.68 6.47
C GLN A 1005 -5.42 -13.25 7.63
N GLU A 1006 -4.87 -13.05 8.85
CA GLU A 1006 -5.66 -12.50 9.97
C GLU A 1006 -6.34 -11.19 9.57
N ASN A 1007 -7.62 -11.05 9.97
CA ASN A 1007 -8.43 -9.90 9.62
C ASN A 1007 -9.59 -9.68 10.61
N GLY A 1008 -10.14 -8.48 10.63
CA GLY A 1008 -11.42 -8.21 11.28
C GLY A 1008 -11.35 -8.09 12.80
N ASN A 1009 -10.21 -7.73 13.38
CA ASN A 1009 -10.15 -7.38 14.80
C ASN A 1009 -10.75 -5.99 15.08
N ARG A 1010 -11.32 -5.77 16.27
CA ARG A 1010 -11.82 -4.47 16.73
C ARG A 1010 -11.27 -4.19 18.11
N SER A 1011 -10.71 -3.00 18.29
CA SER A 1011 -10.01 -2.60 19.50
C SER A 1011 -10.87 -1.65 20.34
N ASP A 1012 -10.41 -1.41 21.58
CA ASP A 1012 -11.08 -0.55 22.55
C ASP A 1012 -12.56 -0.87 22.76
N VAL A 1013 -12.93 -2.14 22.81
CA VAL A 1013 -14.34 -2.56 22.90
C VAL A 1013 -14.77 -2.66 24.36
N ARG A 1014 -15.84 -1.95 24.71
CA ARG A 1014 -16.46 -1.95 26.05
C ARG A 1014 -17.46 -3.10 26.18
N TRP A 1015 -18.27 -3.29 25.15
CA TRP A 1015 -19.20 -4.40 25.04
C TRP A 1015 -19.44 -4.74 23.56
N CYS A 1016 -19.75 -6.00 23.28
CA CYS A 1016 -20.24 -6.44 21.97
C CYS A 1016 -21.34 -7.49 22.12
N CYS A 1017 -22.31 -7.48 21.20
CA CYS A 1017 -23.49 -8.31 21.20
C CYS A 1017 -23.59 -9.08 19.89
N VAL A 1018 -23.98 -10.35 19.94
CA VAL A 1018 -24.35 -11.13 18.76
C VAL A 1018 -25.83 -11.49 18.80
N SER A 1019 -26.47 -11.43 17.62
CA SER A 1019 -27.93 -11.63 17.47
C SER A 1019 -28.29 -12.31 16.16
N ALA A 1020 -29.53 -12.81 16.05
CA ALA A 1020 -30.00 -13.52 14.85
C ALA A 1020 -30.54 -12.63 13.74
N SER A 1021 -30.95 -11.41 14.07
CA SER A 1021 -31.41 -10.40 13.14
C SER A 1021 -30.76 -9.07 13.48
N LYS A 1022 -30.73 -8.14 12.52
CA LYS A 1022 -30.32 -6.76 12.80
C LYS A 1022 -31.12 -6.25 14.01
N PRO A 1023 -30.46 -5.72 15.06
CA PRO A 1023 -31.17 -5.09 16.17
C PRO A 1023 -32.09 -4.00 15.63
N HIS A 1024 -33.34 -3.93 16.10
CA HIS A 1024 -34.31 -2.95 15.61
C HIS A 1024 -33.80 -1.54 15.93
N ASP A 1025 -33.33 -0.81 14.92
CA ASP A 1025 -33.10 0.63 15.04
C ASP A 1025 -34.47 1.32 14.99
N SER A 1026 -34.94 1.83 16.13
CA SER A 1026 -36.12 2.68 16.14
C SER A 1026 -35.77 4.08 15.61
N LYS A 1027 -35.67 4.24 14.27
CA LYS A 1027 -36.16 5.42 13.52
C LYS A 1027 -35.84 5.32 12.03
N LYS A 1028 -36.84 5.75 11.25
CA LYS A 1028 -36.88 5.86 9.79
C LYS A 1028 -35.94 6.92 9.23
N ASP A 1029 -35.52 6.61 8.01
CA ASP A 1029 -34.89 7.37 6.94
C ASP A 1029 -35.24 8.86 6.81
N SER A 1030 -34.22 9.62 6.43
CA SER A 1030 -34.30 10.52 5.28
C SER A 1030 -32.88 10.74 4.70
N ASP A 1031 -32.54 10.08 3.60
CA ASP A 1031 -31.94 10.77 2.45
C ASP A 1031 -32.10 9.94 1.15
N PRO A 1032 -32.46 10.54 0.00
CA PRO A 1032 -32.70 9.85 -1.25
C PRO A 1032 -31.45 9.90 -2.15
N SER A 1033 -30.96 8.76 -2.62
CA SER A 1033 -30.39 8.58 -3.97
C SER A 1033 -29.62 7.26 -4.08
N ALA A 1034 -30.22 6.30 -4.77
CA ALA A 1034 -29.52 5.30 -5.57
C ALA A 1034 -30.56 4.68 -6.51
N GLY A 1035 -30.57 5.16 -7.75
CA GLY A 1035 -31.35 4.57 -8.84
C GLY A 1035 -30.74 3.23 -9.27
N GLU A 1036 -31.65 2.28 -9.44
CA GLU A 1036 -31.73 1.26 -10.51
C GLU A 1036 -30.43 0.65 -11.06
N ASP A 1037 -30.29 -0.66 -10.88
CA ASP A 1037 -30.31 -1.56 -12.05
C ASP A 1037 -30.84 -2.96 -11.68
N GLY A 1038 -31.70 -3.47 -12.56
CA GLY A 1038 -32.52 -4.65 -12.37
C GLY A 1038 -31.91 -5.95 -12.92
N GLY A 1039 -32.43 -7.07 -12.41
CA GLY A 1039 -32.15 -8.42 -12.89
C GLY A 1039 -33.22 -9.39 -12.42
N ASP A 1040 -34.24 -9.54 -13.26
CA ASP A 1040 -35.43 -10.39 -13.14
C ASP A 1040 -35.10 -11.89 -13.15
N TYR A 1041 -35.69 -12.66 -12.22
CA TYR A 1041 -36.04 -14.07 -12.42
C TYR A 1041 -37.30 -14.39 -11.60
N GLY A 1042 -38.42 -14.43 -12.31
CA GLY A 1042 -39.72 -14.82 -11.76
C GLY A 1042 -39.94 -16.33 -11.60
N ALA A 1043 -40.80 -16.61 -10.61
CA ALA A 1043 -41.90 -17.60 -10.59
C ALA A 1043 -41.72 -18.87 -9.75
N GLY A 1044 -42.55 -18.96 -8.69
CA GLY A 1044 -42.99 -20.21 -8.06
C GLY A 1044 -43.29 -20.09 -6.57
N ASP A 1045 -44.42 -19.50 -6.20
CA ASP A 1045 -44.88 -19.36 -4.80
C ASP A 1045 -45.64 -20.64 -4.36
N PRO A 1046 -45.24 -21.37 -3.30
CA PRO A 1046 -46.06 -22.42 -2.68
C PRO A 1046 -46.63 -21.97 -1.31
N PRO A 1047 -47.70 -22.60 -0.83
CA PRO A 1047 -48.62 -21.98 0.13
C PRO A 1047 -48.01 -21.79 1.52
N LYS A 1048 -48.31 -20.63 2.12
CA LYS A 1048 -48.02 -20.27 3.52
C LYS A 1048 -48.53 -21.34 4.49
N LYS A 1049 -47.65 -22.24 4.93
CA LYS A 1049 -47.82 -22.95 6.20
C LYS A 1049 -47.51 -21.96 7.31
N GLN A 1050 -48.53 -21.63 8.11
CA GLN A 1050 -48.36 -20.98 9.40
C GLN A 1050 -47.49 -21.88 10.29
N SER A 1051 -46.20 -21.58 10.34
CA SER A 1051 -45.32 -22.07 11.40
C SER A 1051 -45.71 -21.38 12.72
N PRO A 1052 -45.62 -22.06 13.88
CA PRO A 1052 -45.86 -21.45 15.17
C PRO A 1052 -44.90 -20.26 15.35
N PRO A 1053 -45.23 -19.24 16.16
CA PRO A 1053 -44.28 -18.19 16.48
C PRO A 1053 -43.06 -18.84 17.15
N SER A 1054 -41.95 -18.94 16.42
CA SER A 1054 -40.68 -19.36 16.99
C SER A 1054 -40.29 -18.33 18.03
N SER A 1055 -40.00 -18.76 19.26
CA SER A 1055 -39.40 -17.90 20.27
C SER A 1055 -38.21 -17.12 19.67
N PRO A 1056 -38.02 -15.83 20.02
CA PRO A 1056 -36.91 -15.06 19.48
C PRO A 1056 -35.58 -15.67 19.91
N VAL A 1057 -34.63 -15.78 18.98
CA VAL A 1057 -33.26 -16.21 19.28
C VAL A 1057 -32.64 -15.19 20.24
N PRO A 1058 -32.07 -15.61 21.38
CA PRO A 1058 -31.59 -14.68 22.40
C PRO A 1058 -30.39 -13.89 21.92
N VAL A 1059 -30.26 -12.64 22.40
CA VAL A 1059 -29.07 -11.82 22.16
C VAL A 1059 -28.02 -12.20 23.21
N LEU A 1060 -26.79 -12.44 22.78
CA LEU A 1060 -25.67 -12.63 23.70
C LEU A 1060 -24.85 -11.36 23.75
N ARG A 1061 -24.53 -10.90 24.96
CA ARG A 1061 -23.66 -9.74 25.18
C ARG A 1061 -22.42 -10.14 25.94
N ALA A 1062 -21.27 -9.68 25.46
CA ALA A 1062 -19.99 -9.75 26.14
C ALA A 1062 -19.58 -8.38 26.65
N SER A 1063 -19.05 -8.32 27.87
CA SER A 1063 -18.33 -7.18 28.43
C SER A 1063 -17.10 -7.63 29.19
N TYR A 1064 -16.12 -6.74 29.34
CA TYR A 1064 -14.82 -7.06 29.91
C TYR A 1064 -14.52 -6.21 31.15
N THR A 1065 -13.85 -6.83 32.12
CA THR A 1065 -13.27 -6.15 33.27
C THR A 1065 -11.82 -6.59 33.41
N PRO A 1066 -10.85 -5.66 33.30
CA PRO A 1066 -9.44 -5.98 33.51
C PRO A 1066 -9.20 -6.44 34.96
N GLY A 1067 -8.15 -7.24 35.17
CA GLY A 1067 -7.69 -7.59 36.52
C GLY A 1067 -7.16 -6.37 37.29
N PRO A 1068 -7.01 -6.48 38.62
CA PRO A 1068 -6.62 -5.37 39.49
C PRO A 1068 -5.26 -4.74 39.11
N ASP A 1069 -4.34 -5.53 38.58
CA ASP A 1069 -3.00 -5.10 38.19
C ASP A 1069 -2.85 -4.79 36.68
N ALA A 1070 -3.92 -4.95 35.89
CA ALA A 1070 -3.90 -4.77 34.44
C ALA A 1070 -4.17 -3.31 34.07
N THR A 1071 -3.11 -2.49 34.08
CA THR A 1071 -3.17 -1.05 33.77
C THR A 1071 -2.98 -0.72 32.28
N ASP A 1072 -2.50 -1.66 31.47
CA ASP A 1072 -2.11 -1.46 30.07
C ASP A 1072 -3.24 -1.68 29.06
N ARG A 1073 -4.26 -2.47 29.41
CA ARG A 1073 -5.39 -2.83 28.52
C ARG A 1073 -6.73 -2.76 29.27
N PRO A 1074 -7.37 -1.58 29.35
CA PRO A 1074 -8.60 -1.39 30.14
C PRO A 1074 -9.88 -1.91 29.45
N THR A 1075 -9.79 -2.33 28.19
CA THR A 1075 -10.92 -2.75 27.35
C THR A 1075 -10.58 -4.02 26.58
N MET A 1076 -11.59 -4.74 26.08
CA MET A 1076 -11.38 -5.94 25.28
C MET A 1076 -11.25 -5.63 23.79
N GLN A 1077 -10.86 -6.63 23.03
CA GLN A 1077 -10.91 -6.66 21.59
C GLN A 1077 -11.82 -7.81 21.14
N PHE A 1078 -12.34 -7.76 19.91
CA PHE A 1078 -13.08 -8.92 19.39
C PHE A 1078 -13.01 -9.03 17.86
N SER A 1079 -13.24 -10.24 17.37
CA SER A 1079 -13.51 -10.51 15.96
C SER A 1079 -14.53 -11.62 15.78
N THR A 1080 -15.10 -11.71 14.59
CA THR A 1080 -15.99 -12.81 14.20
C THR A 1080 -15.47 -13.45 12.92
N GLN A 1081 -15.14 -14.74 12.99
CA GLN A 1081 -14.48 -15.47 11.91
C GLN A 1081 -15.40 -16.55 11.32
N LEU A 1082 -15.46 -16.60 9.99
CA LEU A 1082 -16.18 -17.65 9.24
C LEU A 1082 -15.28 -18.81 8.81
N TYR A 1083 -13.98 -18.70 9.07
CA TYR A 1083 -12.96 -19.70 8.75
C TYR A 1083 -12.13 -19.98 10.01
N ASP A 1084 -11.59 -21.20 10.12
CA ASP A 1084 -10.57 -21.45 11.15
C ASP A 1084 -9.21 -20.90 10.72
N ALA A 1085 -8.32 -20.68 11.70
CA ALA A 1085 -7.01 -20.08 11.46
C ALA A 1085 -6.18 -20.88 10.43
N TYR A 1086 -6.22 -22.21 10.52
CA TYR A 1086 -5.47 -23.08 9.61
C TYR A 1086 -5.96 -22.95 8.15
N THR A 1087 -7.27 -22.84 7.95
CA THR A 1087 -7.88 -22.65 6.63
C THR A 1087 -7.45 -21.32 6.00
N VAL A 1088 -7.37 -20.25 6.80
CA VAL A 1088 -6.87 -18.96 6.33
C VAL A 1088 -5.38 -19.04 6.01
N GLU A 1089 -4.58 -19.60 6.93
CA GLU A 1089 -3.11 -19.72 6.79
C GLU A 1089 -2.67 -20.59 5.59
N THR A 1090 -3.50 -21.53 5.14
CA THR A 1090 -3.17 -22.44 4.03
C THR A 1090 -3.85 -22.08 2.70
N ALA A 1091 -4.70 -21.06 2.70
CA ALA A 1091 -5.29 -20.55 1.46
C ALA A 1091 -4.26 -19.69 0.74
N ALA A 1092 -3.95 -20.03 -0.51
CA ALA A 1092 -3.06 -19.23 -1.35
C ALA A 1092 -3.79 -17.98 -1.86
N HIS A 1093 -5.08 -18.16 -2.21
CA HIS A 1093 -5.92 -17.15 -2.83
C HIS A 1093 -7.31 -17.07 -2.16
N PRO A 1094 -8.04 -15.94 -2.28
CA PRO A 1094 -9.36 -15.78 -1.65
C PRO A 1094 -10.39 -16.81 -2.14
N CYS A 1095 -10.27 -17.27 -3.39
CA CYS A 1095 -11.14 -18.31 -3.94
C CYS A 1095 -10.99 -19.65 -3.21
N ASP A 1096 -9.83 -19.95 -2.61
CA ASP A 1096 -9.60 -21.20 -1.86
C ASP A 1096 -10.40 -21.24 -0.55
N LEU A 1097 -10.75 -20.07 0.00
CA LEU A 1097 -11.65 -19.96 1.16
C LEU A 1097 -13.11 -20.30 0.80
N LEU A 1098 -13.48 -20.14 -0.47
CA LEU A 1098 -14.84 -20.36 -0.96
C LEU A 1098 -15.13 -21.83 -1.30
N GLU A 1099 -14.12 -22.70 -1.29
CA GLU A 1099 -14.28 -24.12 -1.54
C GLU A 1099 -15.27 -24.76 -0.55
N ARG A 1100 -16.07 -25.71 -1.05
CA ARG A 1100 -17.10 -26.38 -0.26
C ARG A 1100 -16.46 -27.08 0.94
N GLY A 1101 -16.92 -26.71 2.13
CA GLY A 1101 -16.39 -27.28 3.38
C GLY A 1101 -15.16 -26.57 3.94
N LYS A 1102 -14.80 -25.39 3.46
CA LYS A 1102 -13.84 -24.51 4.14
C LYS A 1102 -14.53 -23.53 5.09
N ARG A 1103 -15.69 -23.03 4.68
CA ARG A 1103 -16.52 -22.10 5.49
C ARG A 1103 -17.25 -22.81 6.62
N ARG A 1104 -17.17 -22.25 7.82
CA ARG A 1104 -17.90 -22.69 9.01
C ARG A 1104 -19.41 -22.48 8.86
N LYS A 1105 -20.22 -23.35 9.46
CA LYS A 1105 -21.69 -23.22 9.44
C LYS A 1105 -22.22 -22.07 10.29
N GLY A 1106 -21.45 -21.64 11.28
CA GLY A 1106 -21.70 -20.47 12.13
C GLY A 1106 -20.38 -19.84 12.54
N ALA A 1107 -20.45 -18.67 13.17
CA ALA A 1107 -19.28 -17.85 13.42
C ALA A 1107 -18.46 -18.33 14.62
N LEU A 1108 -17.14 -18.21 14.52
CA LEU A 1108 -16.24 -18.21 15.66
C LEU A 1108 -16.13 -16.78 16.19
N TRP A 1109 -16.69 -16.50 17.35
CA TRP A 1109 -16.59 -15.21 18.03
C TRP A 1109 -15.40 -15.22 18.97
N ARG A 1110 -14.38 -14.43 18.65
CA ARG A 1110 -13.17 -14.25 19.45
C ARG A 1110 -13.36 -13.03 20.33
N VAL A 1111 -13.29 -13.21 21.64
CA VAL A 1111 -13.33 -12.11 22.62
C VAL A 1111 -12.00 -12.10 23.37
N ASP A 1112 -11.17 -11.12 23.02
CA ASP A 1112 -9.78 -11.05 23.37
C ASP A 1112 -9.51 -10.03 24.47
N ALA A 1113 -8.68 -10.42 25.44
CA ALA A 1113 -8.14 -9.45 26.39
C ALA A 1113 -7.09 -8.57 25.71
N ASP A 1114 -6.37 -9.10 24.72
CA ASP A 1114 -5.34 -8.37 23.98
C ASP A 1114 -5.02 -9.08 22.66
N VAL A 1115 -4.68 -8.31 21.62
CA VAL A 1115 -4.29 -8.78 20.28
C VAL A 1115 -3.07 -7.98 19.85
N ALA A 1116 -2.00 -8.65 19.40
CA ALA A 1116 -0.77 -7.97 19.02
C ALA A 1116 -1.01 -7.01 17.84
N GLY A 1117 -0.18 -5.97 17.76
CA GLY A 1117 -0.08 -5.13 16.56
C GLY A 1117 0.26 -5.95 15.31
N VAL A 1118 0.26 -5.27 14.17
CA VAL A 1118 0.57 -5.88 12.87
C VAL A 1118 1.94 -5.50 12.33
N GLY A 1119 2.56 -4.42 12.82
CA GLY A 1119 3.90 -3.99 12.44
C GLY A 1119 4.04 -3.70 10.94
N THR A 1120 5.29 -3.72 10.47
CA THR A 1120 5.65 -3.50 9.06
C THR A 1120 6.76 -4.47 8.61
N ALA A 1121 6.81 -5.64 9.23
CA ALA A 1121 8.01 -6.48 9.29
C ALA A 1121 8.33 -7.32 8.06
N ALA A 1122 7.54 -7.22 6.99
CA ALA A 1122 7.90 -7.81 5.70
C ALA A 1122 9.27 -7.30 5.21
N CYS A 1123 9.52 -5.98 5.30
CA CYS A 1123 10.86 -5.37 5.14
C CYS A 1123 11.25 -4.44 6.30
N GLY A 1124 10.26 -3.92 7.03
CA GLY A 1124 10.44 -2.93 8.09
C GLY A 1124 10.57 -3.51 9.51
N PRO A 1125 10.39 -2.65 10.53
CA PRO A 1125 10.38 -3.10 11.91
C PRO A 1125 9.14 -3.94 12.25
N GLY A 1126 9.33 -4.87 13.20
CA GLY A 1126 8.23 -5.50 13.92
C GLY A 1126 7.49 -4.53 14.84
N THR A 1127 6.45 -5.02 15.51
CA THR A 1127 5.68 -4.22 16.47
C THR A 1127 6.56 -3.76 17.65
N GLU A 1128 6.39 -2.52 18.12
CA GLU A 1128 7.00 -2.06 19.36
C GLU A 1128 6.48 -2.86 20.57
N GLU A 1129 7.28 -2.95 21.64
CA GLU A 1129 6.93 -3.73 22.84
C GLU A 1129 5.55 -3.34 23.42
N LYS A 1130 5.20 -2.04 23.37
CA LYS A 1130 3.91 -1.50 23.85
C LYS A 1130 2.70 -2.01 23.07
N ASP A 1131 2.90 -2.49 21.85
CA ASP A 1131 1.87 -2.97 20.93
C ASP A 1131 1.83 -4.51 20.85
N GLN A 1132 2.80 -5.18 21.46
CA GLN A 1132 2.86 -6.64 21.60
C GLN A 1132 1.99 -7.17 22.75
N VAL A 1133 1.60 -8.45 22.68
CA VAL A 1133 0.98 -9.15 23.81
C VAL A 1133 2.07 -9.89 24.59
N LEU A 1134 2.67 -9.22 25.58
CA LEU A 1134 3.73 -9.85 26.39
C LEU A 1134 3.22 -11.07 27.18
N THR A 1135 4.02 -12.14 27.19
CA THR A 1135 3.74 -13.36 27.96
C THR A 1135 4.08 -13.13 29.42
N ARG A 1136 3.05 -12.91 30.24
CA ARG A 1136 3.18 -12.64 31.68
C ARG A 1136 1.97 -13.16 32.45
N GLU A 1137 2.03 -13.11 33.78
CA GLU A 1137 0.85 -13.35 34.61
C GLU A 1137 -0.23 -12.32 34.26
N ARG A 1138 -1.44 -12.80 33.99
CA ARG A 1138 -2.58 -11.95 33.61
C ARG A 1138 -3.85 -12.45 34.30
N GLU A 1139 -4.72 -11.51 34.64
CA GLU A 1139 -6.02 -11.77 35.24
C GLU A 1139 -7.06 -10.86 34.58
N TRP A 1140 -8.24 -11.40 34.26
CA TRP A 1140 -9.35 -10.64 33.70
C TRP A 1140 -10.69 -11.34 33.92
N THR A 1141 -11.79 -10.61 33.76
CA THR A 1141 -13.15 -11.17 33.83
C THR A 1141 -13.93 -10.83 32.57
N LEU A 1142 -14.38 -11.88 31.86
CA LEU A 1142 -15.36 -11.77 30.78
C LEU A 1142 -16.76 -12.00 31.35
N THR A 1143 -17.70 -11.08 31.13
CA THR A 1143 -19.11 -11.26 31.51
C THR A 1143 -19.94 -11.53 30.26
N LEU A 1144 -20.64 -12.66 30.24
CA LEU A 1144 -21.62 -13.01 29.21
C LEU A 1144 -23.04 -12.89 29.77
N GLU A 1145 -23.89 -12.14 29.08
CA GLU A 1145 -25.30 -11.95 29.43
C GLU A 1145 -26.19 -12.49 28.30
N VAL A 1146 -27.21 -13.27 28.65
CA VAL A 1146 -28.29 -13.66 27.74
C VAL A 1146 -29.43 -12.65 27.92
N LEU A 1147 -29.65 -11.80 26.92
CA LEU A 1147 -30.61 -10.70 26.92
C LEU A 1147 -31.95 -11.09 26.28
#